data_AF-A0A2D6AIJ9-F1
#
_entry.id   AF-A0A2D6AIJ9-F1
#
_cell.length_a   1.000
_cell.length_b   1.000
_cell.length_c   1.000
_cell.angle_alpha   90.00
_cell.angle_beta   90.00
_cell.angle_gamma   90.00
#
_symmetry.space_group_name_H-M   'P 1'
#
loop_
_entity.id
_entity.type
_entity.pdbx_description
1 polymer ?
#
loop_
_entity_poly.entity_id
_entity_poly.type
_entity_poly.pdbx_seq_one_letter_code
_entity_poly.pdbx_strand_id
1 'polypeptide(L)'
;MNWYHLLKLAGYEEFADEVERAATQNPYPFSSWFDANGRAYFPFGSEEQQFDEDVKDILDDTGCTITDYRGGYCQKGKNSFRIGKVLEQEKRKALKELEQRFQAGEIYNLEREIQDITKSFDDIINTFVNSPYRVQKAENQFTIVISQNPQDVATMSTGRDWTSCMELGSGSQHHDVFCEIKRGGLVAYLIRGDDPDIKNPLARIHIRRFTNRQGQSIAIPEESVYGNEITGFQEMVKNWLTERQGDIIPGIYERQGGEYSDTFQNEMLIPPTEQEGILQWFRGEDPNAQYSTWVVRDEMYDEIKDMYEDTYKSSEIENLSKEFTTREEAERYLEIVTHSDQNDYEREAIGQMAYDEDDPESWSHFDDEKGEWERQRFSLEEKKTDHRAQIKSEAAKQIINAEKGTYSPEILQQVKEYVFNAGYSSAAGYKDFITKYPELLTEDEINNLDINTSLQFITSLPEEQQSSYKAEWQGIIINNINSFLKEKLSETDESGTKTHIDTVQHKARLDFDTQVMNPIKALFEKQIPEPIIQKLVQYANSLESIGYLPAQKLEKEIIPGKPKTTDHISGILAEIIHVLSMANADTPSVQQFYNSLLSKWDNSPSSLDNYSVVGITTLGGAIGRLGENGRQFIPFMQKKLEEAKTKRQYMEREEQEERERQVKSLDKYIERLLHIIDSLESGTGSSKKYKFFKNSRPTKTGTNWYTQQMN
;
A
#
# COMPACT_ATOMS: atom_id res chain seq x y z
N MET A 1 -12.16 3.37 38.71
CA MET A 1 -12.36 4.63 37.97
C MET A 1 -11.04 5.40 38.03
N ASN A 2 -10.39 5.62 36.89
CA ASN A 2 -9.10 6.32 36.81
C ASN A 2 -9.35 7.83 36.92
N TRP A 3 -8.67 8.54 37.82
CA TRP A 3 -8.79 9.99 38.00
C TRP A 3 -8.60 10.76 36.68
N TYR A 4 -7.77 10.23 35.78
CA TYR A 4 -7.55 10.79 34.45
C TYR A 4 -8.83 10.82 33.59
N HIS A 5 -9.69 9.81 33.71
CA HIS A 5 -10.96 9.75 32.98
C HIS A 5 -11.98 10.78 33.50
N LEU A 6 -11.97 11.08 34.81
CA LEU A 6 -12.83 12.10 35.39
C LEU A 6 -12.41 13.51 34.95
N LEU A 7 -11.09 13.77 34.88
CA LEU A 7 -10.58 15.05 34.37
C LEU A 7 -10.92 15.27 32.90
N LYS A 8 -10.85 14.22 32.07
CA LYS A 8 -11.25 14.33 30.65
C LYS A 8 -12.76 14.53 30.47
N LEU A 9 -13.60 13.94 31.32
CA LEU A 9 -15.05 14.18 31.29
C LEU A 9 -15.43 15.57 31.79
N ALA A 10 -14.68 16.15 32.73
CA ALA A 10 -14.90 17.54 33.15
C ALA A 10 -14.72 18.52 31.97
N GLY A 11 -13.81 18.22 31.04
CA GLY A 11 -13.67 18.99 29.80
C GLY A 11 -14.91 18.93 28.90
N TYR A 12 -15.73 17.87 28.94
CA TYR A 12 -16.98 17.82 28.18
C TYR A 12 -18.05 18.77 28.73
N GLU A 13 -18.12 18.95 30.06
CA GLU A 13 -19.12 19.84 30.67
C GLU A 13 -18.95 21.29 30.18
N GLU A 14 -17.72 21.70 29.83
CA GLU A 14 -17.43 23.01 29.23
C GLU A 14 -18.06 23.19 27.83
N PHE A 15 -18.32 22.10 27.11
CA PHE A 15 -18.87 22.12 25.74
C PHE A 15 -20.35 21.69 25.67
N ALA A 16 -21.01 21.39 26.81
CA ALA A 16 -22.37 20.86 26.81
C ALA A 16 -23.38 21.78 26.12
N ASP A 17 -23.32 23.08 26.40
CA ASP A 17 -24.19 24.10 25.78
C ASP A 17 -23.98 24.21 24.27
N GLU A 18 -22.74 24.04 23.81
CA GLU A 18 -22.40 24.09 22.37
C GLU A 18 -22.89 22.82 21.65
N VAL A 19 -22.75 21.66 22.29
CA VAL A 19 -23.32 20.39 21.80
C VAL A 19 -24.83 20.47 21.68
N GLU A 20 -25.52 21.00 22.70
CA GLU A 20 -26.98 21.18 22.66
C GLU A 20 -27.39 22.17 21.56
N ARG A 21 -26.69 23.31 21.46
CA ARG A 21 -26.93 24.29 20.40
C ARG A 21 -26.75 23.68 19.01
N ALA A 22 -25.66 22.94 18.78
CA ALA A 22 -25.43 22.24 17.51
C ALA A 22 -26.54 21.22 17.22
N ALA A 23 -26.96 20.46 18.24
CA ALA A 23 -28.00 19.44 18.12
C ALA A 23 -29.37 19.99 17.71
N THR A 24 -29.72 21.21 18.10
CA THR A 24 -30.98 21.86 17.68
C THR A 24 -31.05 22.15 16.18
N GLN A 25 -29.89 22.21 15.52
CA GLN A 25 -29.78 22.48 14.08
C GLN A 25 -29.69 21.21 13.24
N ASN A 26 -29.61 20.04 13.89
CA ASN A 26 -29.49 18.75 13.21
C ASN A 26 -30.81 18.36 12.52
N PRO A 27 -30.79 18.04 11.22
CA PRO A 27 -32.00 17.65 10.49
C PRO A 27 -32.46 16.20 10.74
N TYR A 28 -31.68 15.39 11.46
CA TYR A 28 -31.95 13.99 11.82
C TYR A 28 -32.56 13.12 10.70
N PRO A 29 -31.93 13.05 9.50
CA PRO A 29 -32.47 12.31 8.36
C PRO A 29 -32.55 10.80 8.61
N PHE A 30 -31.80 10.30 9.60
CA PHE A 30 -31.71 8.89 9.97
C PHE A 30 -32.49 8.56 11.25
N SER A 31 -33.31 9.49 11.75
CA SER A 31 -34.02 9.31 13.04
C SER A 31 -34.84 8.05 13.16
N SER A 32 -35.38 7.54 12.04
CA SER A 32 -36.14 6.28 11.99
C SER A 32 -35.30 5.03 12.26
N TRP A 33 -33.97 5.10 12.24
CA TRP A 33 -33.08 3.98 12.49
C TRP A 33 -32.81 3.73 13.98
N PHE A 34 -33.15 4.69 14.83
CA PHE A 34 -32.71 4.75 16.22
C PHE A 34 -33.87 4.71 17.21
N ASP A 35 -33.56 4.33 18.44
CA ASP A 35 -34.48 4.44 19.57
C ASP A 35 -34.65 5.90 20.04
N ALA A 36 -35.44 6.09 21.11
CA ALA A 36 -35.69 7.42 21.67
C ALA A 36 -34.44 8.13 22.22
N ASN A 37 -33.35 7.39 22.48
CA ASN A 37 -32.07 7.95 22.90
C ASN A 37 -31.13 8.23 21.72
N GLY A 38 -31.59 8.00 20.49
CA GLY A 38 -30.76 8.15 19.29
C GLY A 38 -29.74 7.03 19.11
N ARG A 39 -29.98 5.83 19.68
CA ARG A 39 -29.08 4.69 19.59
C ARG A 39 -29.74 3.47 18.93
N ALA A 40 -28.93 2.65 18.27
CA ALA A 40 -29.32 1.36 17.72
C ALA A 40 -28.29 0.33 18.16
N TYR A 41 -28.76 -0.77 18.75
CA TYR A 41 -27.94 -1.84 19.29
C TYR A 41 -28.13 -3.11 18.47
N PHE A 42 -27.04 -3.78 18.11
CA PHE A 42 -27.09 -5.11 17.54
C PHE A 42 -25.89 -5.95 18.02
N PRO A 43 -26.07 -7.26 18.20
CA PRO A 43 -25.00 -8.12 18.71
C PRO A 43 -23.80 -8.09 17.75
N PHE A 44 -22.59 -8.06 18.31
CA PHE A 44 -21.36 -8.24 17.53
C PHE A 44 -21.03 -9.74 17.47
N GLY A 45 -21.08 -10.30 16.25
CA GLY A 45 -21.01 -11.74 15.99
C GLY A 45 -22.25 -12.22 15.24
N SER A 46 -22.08 -12.61 13.99
CA SER A 46 -23.12 -13.28 13.19
C SER A 46 -23.33 -14.72 13.67
N GLU A 47 -24.55 -15.24 13.51
CA GLU A 47 -24.84 -16.68 13.66
C GLU A 47 -24.06 -17.56 12.66
N GLU A 48 -23.50 -16.97 11.60
CA GLU A 48 -22.55 -17.65 10.71
C GLU A 48 -21.15 -17.61 11.33
N GLN A 49 -20.70 -18.78 11.80
CA GLN A 49 -19.31 -19.00 12.17
C GLN A 49 -18.42 -18.70 10.96
N GLN A 50 -17.68 -17.60 11.03
CA GLN A 50 -16.56 -17.39 10.13
C GLN A 50 -15.42 -18.34 10.50
N PHE A 51 -14.84 -18.96 9.48
CA PHE A 51 -13.71 -19.88 9.60
C PHE A 51 -12.66 -19.49 8.57
N ASP A 52 -11.42 -19.85 8.84
CA ASP A 52 -10.36 -19.70 7.84
C ASP A 52 -10.62 -20.74 6.73
N GLU A 53 -10.79 -20.28 5.48
CA GLU A 53 -11.15 -21.13 4.33
C GLU A 53 -10.19 -22.33 4.18
N ASP A 54 -8.87 -22.11 4.33
CA ASP A 54 -7.88 -23.19 4.26
C ASP A 54 -8.11 -24.30 5.31
N VAL A 55 -8.63 -23.93 6.49
CA VAL A 55 -8.95 -24.88 7.55
C VAL A 55 -10.25 -25.61 7.22
N LYS A 56 -11.24 -24.89 6.70
CA LYS A 56 -12.53 -25.43 6.29
C LYS A 56 -12.37 -26.44 5.15
N ASP A 57 -11.60 -26.12 4.12
CA ASP A 57 -11.35 -27.00 2.98
C ASP A 57 -10.78 -28.35 3.41
N ILE A 58 -9.75 -28.34 4.28
CA ILE A 58 -9.19 -29.58 4.83
C ILE A 58 -10.25 -30.36 5.64
N LEU A 59 -11.06 -29.67 6.44
CA LEU A 59 -12.08 -30.34 7.24
C LEU A 59 -13.19 -30.95 6.36
N ASP A 60 -13.62 -30.26 5.31
CA ASP A 60 -14.59 -30.75 4.35
C ASP A 60 -14.08 -31.99 3.60
N ASP A 61 -12.81 -32.00 3.18
CA ASP A 61 -12.15 -33.16 2.57
C ASP A 61 -12.12 -34.38 3.50
N THR A 62 -12.09 -34.16 4.82
CA THR A 62 -12.20 -35.25 5.80
C THR A 62 -13.63 -35.67 6.11
N GLY A 63 -14.64 -34.98 5.57
CA GLY A 63 -16.04 -35.13 5.94
C GLY A 63 -16.34 -34.66 7.37
N CYS A 64 -15.55 -33.74 7.90
CA CYS A 64 -15.79 -33.08 9.17
C CYS A 64 -16.52 -31.76 8.93
N THR A 65 -17.75 -31.62 9.42
CA THR A 65 -18.45 -30.34 9.42
C THR A 65 -18.02 -29.53 10.64
N ILE A 66 -17.57 -28.30 10.45
CA ILE A 66 -17.26 -27.39 11.55
C ILE A 66 -18.54 -27.14 12.36
N THR A 67 -18.49 -27.39 13.66
CA THR A 67 -19.64 -27.15 14.56
C THR A 67 -19.37 -26.04 15.56
N ASP A 68 -18.11 -25.84 15.93
CA ASP A 68 -17.66 -24.80 16.83
C ASP A 68 -16.21 -24.46 16.49
N TYR A 69 -16.02 -23.66 15.42
CA TYR A 69 -14.68 -23.26 14.96
C TYR A 69 -13.84 -22.64 16.08
N ARG A 70 -14.51 -21.80 16.86
CA ARG A 70 -13.98 -21.06 18.00
C ARG A 70 -13.47 -21.97 19.11
N GLY A 71 -14.34 -22.83 19.65
CA GLY A 71 -13.95 -23.86 20.62
C GLY A 71 -13.00 -24.90 20.04
N GLY A 72 -12.86 -24.91 18.71
CA GLY A 72 -11.96 -25.76 17.98
C GLY A 72 -12.51 -27.16 17.80
N TYR A 73 -13.81 -27.27 17.52
CA TYR A 73 -14.52 -28.52 17.33
C TYR A 73 -15.22 -28.62 15.98
N CYS A 74 -15.11 -29.82 15.40
CA CYS A 74 -15.87 -30.25 14.23
C CYS A 74 -16.57 -31.58 14.53
N GLN A 75 -17.53 -31.97 13.70
CA GLN A 75 -18.22 -33.26 13.80
C GLN A 75 -18.03 -34.09 12.55
N LYS A 76 -17.81 -35.38 12.74
CA LYS A 76 -17.82 -36.39 11.67
C LYS A 76 -18.82 -37.48 12.06
N GLY A 77 -19.99 -37.43 11.44
CA GLY A 77 -21.16 -38.23 11.85
C GLY A 77 -21.68 -37.78 13.22
N LYS A 78 -21.76 -38.70 14.19
CA LYS A 78 -22.21 -38.40 15.58
C LYS A 78 -21.09 -38.02 16.54
N ASN A 79 -19.83 -38.07 16.08
CA ASN A 79 -18.67 -37.88 16.93
C ASN A 79 -18.10 -36.46 16.76
N SER A 80 -17.75 -35.81 17.87
CA SER A 80 -17.08 -34.52 17.89
C SER A 80 -15.56 -34.69 18.05
N PHE A 81 -14.80 -33.92 17.28
CA PHE A 81 -13.34 -33.93 17.24
C PHE A 81 -12.79 -32.53 17.45
N ARG A 82 -11.56 -32.43 17.96
CA ARG A 82 -10.84 -31.15 17.99
C ARG A 82 -10.24 -30.87 16.62
N ILE A 83 -10.52 -29.71 16.03
CA ILE A 83 -10.03 -29.29 14.71
C ILE A 83 -8.51 -29.43 14.63
N GLY A 84 -7.75 -28.88 15.59
CA GLY A 84 -6.29 -29.01 15.60
C GLY A 84 -5.78 -30.46 15.64
N LYS A 85 -6.55 -31.41 16.20
CA LYS A 85 -6.21 -32.84 16.13
C LYS A 85 -6.50 -33.44 14.76
N VAL A 86 -7.57 -33.01 14.10
CA VAL A 86 -7.92 -33.44 12.75
C VAL A 86 -6.87 -32.95 11.76
N LEU A 87 -6.50 -31.66 11.82
CA LEU A 87 -5.44 -31.08 10.97
C LEU A 87 -4.10 -31.82 11.13
N GLU A 88 -3.68 -32.09 12.37
CA GLU A 88 -2.46 -32.85 12.67
C GLU A 88 -2.54 -34.30 12.19
N GLN A 89 -3.73 -34.91 12.19
CA GLN A 89 -3.95 -36.25 11.66
C GLN A 89 -3.85 -36.27 10.13
N GLU A 90 -4.44 -35.30 9.44
CA GLU A 90 -4.34 -35.19 7.97
C GLU A 90 -2.92 -34.88 7.52
N LYS A 91 -2.18 -34.03 8.25
CA LYS A 91 -0.75 -33.82 8.03
C LYS A 91 0.02 -35.14 8.02
N ARG A 92 -0.20 -36.00 9.03
CA ARG A 92 0.46 -37.31 9.13
C ARG A 92 0.06 -38.27 8.01
N LYS A 93 -1.21 -38.23 7.59
CA LYS A 93 -1.72 -39.04 6.49
C LYS A 93 -1.08 -38.62 5.16
N ALA A 94 -1.05 -37.31 4.87
CA ALA A 94 -0.41 -36.76 3.68
C ALA A 94 1.09 -37.12 3.61
N LEU A 95 1.82 -37.02 4.73
CA LEU A 95 3.22 -37.42 4.79
C LEU A 95 3.42 -38.92 4.53
N LYS A 96 2.53 -39.78 5.03
CA LYS A 96 2.60 -41.23 4.80
C LYS A 96 2.29 -41.62 3.35
N GLU A 97 1.31 -40.97 2.73
CA GLU A 97 0.98 -41.16 1.31
C GLU A 97 2.15 -40.71 0.43
N LEU A 98 2.80 -39.60 0.79
CA LEU A 98 4.00 -39.12 0.11
C LEU A 98 5.16 -40.14 0.18
N GLU A 99 5.42 -40.71 1.36
CA GLU A 99 6.41 -41.79 1.52
C GLU A 99 6.11 -43.01 0.64
N GLN A 100 4.83 -43.40 0.51
CA GLN A 100 4.41 -44.50 -0.34
C GLN A 100 4.65 -44.20 -1.83
N ARG A 101 4.30 -42.99 -2.29
CA ARG A 101 4.56 -42.55 -3.67
C ARG A 101 6.06 -42.51 -4.00
N PHE A 102 6.89 -42.13 -3.03
CA PHE A 102 8.35 -42.21 -3.18
C PHE A 102 8.82 -43.67 -3.32
N GLN A 103 8.34 -44.58 -2.47
CA GLN A 103 8.66 -46.01 -2.58
C GLN A 103 8.19 -46.62 -3.90
N ALA A 104 7.11 -46.11 -4.49
CA ALA A 104 6.62 -46.50 -5.81
C ALA A 104 7.42 -45.88 -6.98
N GLY A 105 8.33 -44.93 -6.71
CA GLY A 105 9.13 -44.25 -7.74
C GLY A 105 8.38 -43.14 -8.49
N GLU A 106 7.24 -42.68 -7.99
CA GLU A 106 6.44 -41.61 -8.63
C GLU A 106 7.01 -40.21 -8.38
N ILE A 107 7.81 -40.05 -7.32
CA ILE A 107 8.44 -38.80 -6.92
C ILE A 107 9.93 -39.02 -6.66
N TYR A 108 10.75 -38.03 -7.02
CA TYR A 108 12.21 -38.15 -6.96
C TYR A 108 12.83 -37.43 -5.75
N ASN A 109 12.14 -36.46 -5.16
CA ASN A 109 12.67 -35.61 -4.10
C ASN A 109 11.74 -35.58 -2.88
N LEU A 110 11.71 -36.69 -2.13
CA LEU A 110 10.86 -36.86 -0.95
C LEU A 110 11.04 -35.75 0.09
N GLU A 111 12.28 -35.28 0.33
CA GLU A 111 12.53 -34.28 1.36
C GLU A 111 11.91 -32.91 1.05
N ARG A 112 11.98 -32.48 -0.21
CA ARG A 112 11.36 -31.21 -0.63
C ARG A 112 9.85 -31.29 -0.43
N GLU A 113 9.25 -32.38 -0.91
CA GLU A 113 7.81 -32.59 -0.78
C GLU A 113 7.37 -32.70 0.69
N ILE A 114 8.15 -33.37 1.55
CA ILE A 114 7.90 -33.41 3.01
C ILE A 114 7.94 -32.00 3.58
N GLN A 115 8.93 -31.20 3.20
CA GLN A 115 9.09 -29.84 3.70
C GLN A 115 7.93 -28.95 3.26
N ASP A 116 7.50 -29.05 2.00
CA ASP A 116 6.42 -28.27 1.43
C ASP A 116 5.07 -28.64 2.08
N ILE A 117 4.76 -29.93 2.24
CA ILE A 117 3.58 -30.41 2.97
C ILE A 117 3.63 -29.98 4.44
N THR A 118 4.77 -30.18 5.11
CA THR A 118 4.91 -29.84 6.53
C THR A 118 4.67 -28.37 6.77
N LYS A 119 5.28 -27.51 5.94
CA LYS A 119 5.11 -26.07 6.00
C LYS A 119 3.65 -25.67 5.75
N SER A 120 3.04 -26.19 4.69
CA SER A 120 1.64 -25.89 4.36
C SER A 120 0.70 -26.23 5.53
N PHE A 121 0.81 -27.43 6.11
CA PHE A 121 -0.03 -27.79 7.27
C PHE A 121 0.31 -26.99 8.53
N ASP A 122 1.59 -26.68 8.79
CA ASP A 122 1.97 -25.86 9.94
C ASP A 122 1.45 -24.43 9.81
N ASP A 123 1.46 -23.86 8.60
CA ASP A 123 0.88 -22.57 8.30
C ASP A 123 -0.63 -22.60 8.59
N ILE A 124 -1.36 -23.62 8.11
CA ILE A 124 -2.81 -23.77 8.36
C ILE A 124 -3.12 -23.99 9.85
N ILE A 125 -2.34 -24.81 10.55
CA ILE A 125 -2.50 -25.01 12.00
C ILE A 125 -2.23 -23.71 12.75
N ASN A 126 -1.22 -22.95 12.36
CA ASN A 126 -0.92 -21.66 12.96
C ASN A 126 -2.01 -20.63 12.65
N THR A 127 -2.54 -20.60 11.44
CA THR A 127 -3.72 -19.80 11.05
C THR A 127 -4.88 -20.14 11.96
N PHE A 128 -5.23 -21.43 12.09
CA PHE A 128 -6.28 -21.86 13.02
C PHE A 128 -5.98 -21.44 14.46
N VAL A 129 -4.79 -21.70 15.00
CA VAL A 129 -4.46 -21.40 16.40
C VAL A 129 -4.55 -19.92 16.72
N ASN A 130 -4.07 -19.08 15.80
CA ASN A 130 -4.01 -17.63 15.96
C ASN A 130 -5.20 -16.92 15.30
N SER A 131 -6.19 -17.69 14.84
CA SER A 131 -7.33 -17.16 14.10
C SER A 131 -8.07 -16.11 14.92
N PRO A 132 -8.34 -14.91 14.38
CA PRO A 132 -9.13 -13.90 15.07
C PRO A 132 -10.54 -14.41 15.40
N TYR A 133 -11.05 -15.38 14.64
CA TYR A 133 -12.32 -16.07 14.86
C TYR A 133 -12.30 -16.98 16.09
N ARG A 134 -11.12 -17.38 16.61
CA ARG A 134 -10.98 -18.21 17.83
C ARG A 134 -10.67 -17.44 19.10
N VAL A 135 -9.96 -16.31 18.98
CA VAL A 135 -9.37 -15.60 20.13
C VAL A 135 -10.40 -14.76 20.88
N GLN A 136 -11.47 -14.34 20.23
CA GLN A 136 -12.62 -13.80 20.94
C GLN A 136 -13.27 -14.97 21.66
N LYS A 137 -13.59 -14.95 22.96
CA LYS A 137 -14.28 -16.04 23.70
C LYS A 137 -15.67 -15.65 24.18
N ALA A 138 -16.26 -14.64 23.54
CA ALA A 138 -17.39 -13.94 24.09
C ALA A 138 -18.38 -13.40 23.05
N GLU A 139 -19.08 -14.30 22.36
CA GLU A 139 -20.20 -13.96 21.45
C GLU A 139 -21.38 -13.30 22.19
N ASN A 140 -21.39 -13.32 23.53
CA ASN A 140 -22.35 -12.58 24.34
C ASN A 140 -21.74 -11.39 25.10
N GLN A 141 -20.47 -11.03 24.86
CA GLN A 141 -19.89 -9.88 25.56
C GLN A 141 -19.82 -8.64 24.70
N PHE A 142 -19.97 -8.67 23.38
CA PHE A 142 -19.83 -7.46 22.58
C PHE A 142 -21.09 -7.11 21.81
N THR A 143 -21.38 -5.82 21.78
CA THR A 143 -22.52 -5.23 21.11
C THR A 143 -22.00 -4.07 20.26
N ILE A 144 -22.49 -3.94 19.04
CA ILE A 144 -22.29 -2.72 18.26
C ILE A 144 -23.40 -1.74 18.63
N VAL A 145 -23.01 -0.50 18.90
CA VAL A 145 -23.94 0.64 19.04
C VAL A 145 -23.67 1.62 17.92
N ILE A 146 -24.67 1.90 17.09
CA ILE A 146 -24.63 3.05 16.19
C ILE A 146 -25.46 4.15 16.84
N SER A 147 -24.92 5.35 16.91
CA SER A 147 -25.53 6.47 17.61
C SER A 147 -25.55 7.73 16.75
N GLN A 148 -26.71 8.38 16.74
CA GLN A 148 -26.89 9.77 16.31
C GLN A 148 -27.03 10.72 17.52
N ASN A 149 -26.89 10.21 18.75
CA ASN A 149 -27.00 11.02 19.95
C ASN A 149 -25.87 12.08 19.96
N PRO A 150 -26.19 13.37 20.09
CA PRO A 150 -25.20 14.44 20.10
C PRO A 150 -24.07 14.24 21.11
N GLN A 151 -24.36 13.68 22.29
CA GLN A 151 -23.37 13.42 23.33
C GLN A 151 -22.41 12.29 22.92
N ASP A 152 -22.91 11.26 22.25
CA ASP A 152 -22.10 10.14 21.78
C ASP A 152 -21.18 10.58 20.64
N VAL A 153 -21.66 11.42 19.73
CA VAL A 153 -20.84 12.02 18.67
C VAL A 153 -19.82 12.98 19.28
N ALA A 154 -20.21 13.83 20.23
CA ALA A 154 -19.33 14.76 20.93
C ALA A 154 -18.17 14.04 21.64
N THR A 155 -18.46 12.90 22.25
CA THR A 155 -17.50 12.12 23.04
C THR A 155 -16.81 11.02 22.24
N MET A 156 -16.88 11.05 20.89
CA MET A 156 -16.26 10.02 20.06
C MET A 156 -14.76 9.88 20.25
N SER A 157 -14.06 10.96 20.62
CA SER A 157 -12.63 10.89 20.96
C SER A 157 -12.32 11.38 22.37
N THR A 158 -13.28 12.03 23.03
CA THR A 158 -13.09 12.65 24.33
C THR A 158 -13.28 11.65 25.46
N GLY A 159 -12.28 11.56 26.35
CA GLY A 159 -12.34 10.64 27.50
C GLY A 159 -12.27 9.17 27.10
N ARG A 160 -11.65 8.85 25.96
CA ARG A 160 -11.49 7.48 25.45
C ARG A 160 -10.05 6.97 25.66
N ASP A 161 -9.87 5.65 25.50
CA ASP A 161 -8.56 4.99 25.54
C ASP A 161 -7.75 5.17 24.22
N TRP A 162 -8.30 5.93 23.27
CA TRP A 162 -7.63 6.40 22.06
C TRP A 162 -7.62 7.93 22.00
N THR A 163 -6.70 8.47 21.22
CA THR A 163 -6.60 9.91 20.91
C THR A 163 -6.85 10.12 19.43
N SER A 164 -7.53 11.21 19.07
CA SER A 164 -7.66 11.64 17.68
C SER A 164 -7.64 13.17 17.58
N CYS A 165 -7.50 13.70 16.37
CA CYS A 165 -7.56 15.15 16.13
C CYS A 165 -8.92 15.77 16.54
N MET A 166 -9.98 14.96 16.68
CA MET A 166 -11.33 15.39 17.05
C MET A 166 -11.64 15.21 18.55
N GLU A 167 -10.62 15.20 19.42
CA GLU A 167 -10.82 15.20 20.88
C GLU A 167 -11.22 16.59 21.38
N LEU A 168 -12.36 16.72 22.08
CA LEU A 168 -12.79 18.00 22.64
C LEU A 168 -11.78 18.52 23.68
N GLY A 169 -11.48 19.82 23.61
CA GLY A 169 -10.56 20.51 24.52
C GLY A 169 -9.06 20.39 24.18
N SER A 170 -8.63 19.39 23.40
CA SER A 170 -7.21 19.21 23.07
C SER A 170 -6.89 18.83 21.62
N GLY A 171 -7.88 18.41 20.85
CA GLY A 171 -7.72 18.05 19.44
C GLY A 171 -7.62 19.27 18.54
N SER A 172 -6.75 19.23 17.53
CA SER A 172 -6.62 20.31 16.54
C SER A 172 -7.87 20.49 15.65
N GLN A 173 -8.72 19.46 15.57
CA GLN A 173 -9.95 19.39 14.78
C GLN A 173 -11.19 19.18 15.67
N HIS A 174 -11.17 19.67 16.91
CA HIS A 174 -12.31 19.51 17.82
C HIS A 174 -13.57 20.27 17.36
N HIS A 175 -13.40 21.39 16.64
CA HIS A 175 -14.52 22.19 16.13
C HIS A 175 -15.38 21.39 15.12
N ASP A 176 -14.77 20.48 14.37
CA ASP A 176 -15.48 19.61 13.43
C ASP A 176 -16.48 18.67 14.12
N VAL A 177 -16.28 18.37 15.42
CA VAL A 177 -17.22 17.58 16.21
C VAL A 177 -18.59 18.27 16.27
N PHE A 178 -18.62 19.59 16.44
CA PHE A 178 -19.86 20.36 16.45
C PHE A 178 -20.49 20.42 15.06
N CYS A 179 -19.68 20.50 14.01
CA CYS A 179 -20.15 20.41 12.63
C CYS A 179 -20.81 19.06 12.34
N GLU A 180 -20.24 17.94 12.82
CA GLU A 180 -20.84 16.62 12.72
C GLU A 180 -22.18 16.56 13.45
N ILE A 181 -22.25 17.02 14.70
CA ILE A 181 -23.49 17.06 15.47
C ILE A 181 -24.55 17.90 14.76
N LYS A 182 -24.17 19.09 14.29
CA LYS A 182 -25.06 20.02 13.59
C LYS A 182 -25.59 19.47 12.26
N ARG A 183 -24.80 18.65 11.55
CA ARG A 183 -25.14 18.20 10.20
C ARG A 183 -25.54 16.72 10.12
N GLY A 184 -25.64 16.02 11.24
CA GLY A 184 -26.16 14.66 11.30
C GLY A 184 -25.13 13.56 11.05
N GLY A 185 -23.88 13.79 11.48
CA GLY A 185 -22.86 12.75 11.60
C GLY A 185 -23.26 11.68 12.63
N LEU A 186 -22.74 10.47 12.44
CA LEU A 186 -23.05 9.28 13.24
C LEU A 186 -21.77 8.65 13.77
N VAL A 187 -21.85 7.87 14.84
CA VAL A 187 -20.71 7.10 15.35
C VAL A 187 -21.13 5.67 15.64
N ALA A 188 -20.30 4.71 15.24
CA ALA A 188 -20.40 3.32 15.66
C ALA A 188 -19.38 3.04 16.77
N TYR A 189 -19.81 2.36 17.82
CA TYR A 189 -18.96 1.86 18.88
C TYR A 189 -19.07 0.34 18.97
N LEU A 190 -17.95 -0.31 19.25
CA LEU A 190 -17.93 -1.67 19.74
C LEU A 190 -17.81 -1.62 21.26
N ILE A 191 -18.85 -2.06 21.96
CA ILE A 191 -18.91 -2.01 23.43
C ILE A 191 -18.98 -3.41 24.01
N ARG A 192 -18.80 -3.49 25.33
CA ARG A 192 -19.21 -4.68 26.07
C ARG A 192 -20.73 -4.68 26.30
N GLY A 193 -21.35 -5.85 26.38
CA GLY A 193 -22.77 -6.02 26.64
C GLY A 193 -23.20 -5.52 28.02
N ASP A 194 -22.27 -5.39 28.97
CA ASP A 194 -22.47 -4.77 30.28
C ASP A 194 -22.17 -3.26 30.31
N ASP A 195 -21.87 -2.64 29.16
CA ASP A 195 -21.60 -1.21 29.01
C ASP A 195 -22.58 -0.50 28.03
N PRO A 196 -23.91 -0.58 28.28
CA PRO A 196 -24.91 -0.02 27.37
C PRO A 196 -24.84 1.52 27.26
N ASP A 197 -24.19 2.17 28.23
CA ASP A 197 -24.00 3.61 28.29
C ASP A 197 -22.74 4.09 27.55
N ILE A 198 -22.00 3.19 26.89
CA ILE A 198 -20.80 3.50 26.10
C ILE A 198 -19.75 4.24 26.97
N LYS A 199 -19.53 3.78 28.21
CA LYS A 199 -18.55 4.42 29.11
C LYS A 199 -17.12 4.03 28.73
N ASN A 200 -16.91 2.78 28.34
CA ASN A 200 -15.61 2.20 28.00
C ASN A 200 -15.72 1.38 26.68
N PRO A 201 -16.04 2.04 25.56
CA PRO A 201 -16.06 1.39 24.26
C PRO A 201 -14.67 0.83 23.93
N LEU A 202 -14.64 -0.29 23.24
CA LEU A 202 -13.42 -0.99 22.84
C LEU A 202 -12.85 -0.42 21.54
N ALA A 203 -13.74 -0.06 20.61
CA ALA A 203 -13.40 0.57 19.35
C ALA A 203 -14.50 1.52 18.90
N ARG A 204 -14.17 2.38 17.93
CA ARG A 204 -15.15 3.20 17.22
C ARG A 204 -14.86 3.29 15.73
N ILE A 205 -15.91 3.56 14.97
CA ILE A 205 -15.86 4.00 13.57
C ILE A 205 -16.71 5.26 13.46
N HIS A 206 -16.15 6.31 12.87
CA HIS A 206 -16.92 7.50 12.54
C HIS A 206 -17.73 7.24 11.25
N ILE A 207 -18.99 7.63 11.22
CA ILE A 207 -19.89 7.43 10.08
C ILE A 207 -20.33 8.80 9.58
N ARG A 208 -19.94 9.13 8.35
CA ARG A 208 -20.24 10.41 7.74
C ARG A 208 -21.59 10.38 7.05
N ARG A 209 -22.31 11.49 7.14
CA ARG A 209 -23.47 11.73 6.29
C ARG A 209 -23.02 12.34 4.98
N PHE A 210 -23.58 11.87 3.88
CA PHE A 210 -23.54 12.59 2.62
C PHE A 210 -24.95 12.87 2.12
N THR A 211 -25.12 13.95 1.37
CA THR A 211 -26.42 14.34 0.79
C THR A 211 -26.23 14.64 -0.69
N ASN A 212 -27.12 14.12 -1.54
CA ASN A 212 -27.15 14.50 -2.95
C ASN A 212 -28.04 15.73 -3.18
N ARG A 213 -28.03 16.26 -4.40
CA ARG A 213 -28.82 17.46 -4.76
C ARG A 213 -30.33 17.23 -4.71
N GLN A 214 -30.78 15.97 -4.75
CA GLN A 214 -32.18 15.58 -4.57
C GLN A 214 -32.60 15.52 -3.09
N GLY A 215 -31.67 15.77 -2.16
CA GLY A 215 -31.91 15.76 -0.72
C GLY A 215 -31.85 14.35 -0.09
N GLN A 216 -31.51 13.31 -0.85
CA GLN A 216 -31.28 11.98 -0.29
C GLN A 216 -30.01 12.00 0.55
N SER A 217 -30.14 11.62 1.82
CA SER A 217 -29.00 11.45 2.72
C SER A 217 -28.62 9.98 2.84
N ILE A 218 -27.33 9.71 2.86
CA ILE A 218 -26.74 8.38 3.06
C ILE A 218 -25.67 8.43 4.16
N ALA A 219 -25.40 7.28 4.78
CA ALA A 219 -24.45 7.17 5.88
C ALA A 219 -23.33 6.20 5.50
N ILE A 220 -22.09 6.69 5.46
CA ILE A 220 -20.93 5.91 5.01
C ILE A 220 -19.89 5.86 6.14
N PRO A 221 -19.46 4.66 6.57
CA PRO A 221 -18.44 4.52 7.61
C PRO A 221 -17.05 4.87 7.05
N GLU A 222 -16.25 5.55 7.85
CA GLU A 222 -14.83 5.78 7.58
C GLU A 222 -14.04 4.45 7.54
N GLU A 223 -12.90 4.47 6.85
CA GLU A 223 -11.94 3.36 6.81
C GLU A 223 -11.22 3.18 8.15
N SER A 224 -10.94 4.27 8.85
CA SER A 224 -10.24 4.25 10.13
C SER A 224 -11.08 3.68 11.27
N VAL A 225 -10.54 2.67 11.94
CA VAL A 225 -11.03 2.15 13.22
C VAL A 225 -10.12 2.67 14.34
N TYR A 226 -10.69 3.34 15.34
CA TYR A 226 -9.95 3.78 16.52
C TYR A 226 -10.20 2.85 17.71
N GLY A 227 -9.18 2.57 18.50
CA GLY A 227 -9.25 1.67 19.67
C GLY A 227 -8.71 0.28 19.36
N ASN A 228 -9.26 -0.74 20.03
CA ASN A 228 -8.92 -2.14 19.80
C ASN A 228 -9.67 -2.65 18.56
N GLU A 229 -9.04 -2.55 17.39
CA GLU A 229 -9.60 -3.08 16.15
C GLU A 229 -9.87 -4.58 16.27
N ILE A 230 -11.15 -4.95 16.18
CA ILE A 230 -11.60 -6.33 16.20
C ILE A 230 -12.12 -6.67 14.80
N THR A 231 -11.52 -7.69 14.18
CA THR A 231 -11.90 -8.19 12.84
C THR A 231 -13.41 -8.41 12.72
N GLY A 232 -14.01 -7.90 11.64
CA GLY A 232 -15.45 -7.99 11.40
C GLY A 232 -16.25 -6.77 11.88
N PHE A 233 -15.70 -5.91 12.75
CA PHE A 233 -16.44 -4.75 13.27
C PHE A 233 -16.85 -3.79 12.14
N GLN A 234 -15.92 -3.43 11.26
CA GLN A 234 -16.19 -2.51 10.18
C GLN A 234 -17.16 -3.10 9.15
N GLU A 235 -17.00 -4.36 8.80
CA GLU A 235 -17.89 -5.08 7.88
C GLU A 235 -19.33 -5.15 8.44
N MET A 236 -19.49 -5.46 9.73
CA MET A 236 -20.81 -5.49 10.37
C MET A 236 -21.48 -4.11 10.38
N VAL A 237 -20.73 -3.03 10.62
CA VAL A 237 -21.24 -1.66 10.54
C VAL A 237 -21.64 -1.31 9.11
N LYS A 238 -20.79 -1.61 8.11
CA LYS A 238 -21.09 -1.42 6.68
C LYS A 238 -22.37 -2.14 6.29
N ASN A 239 -22.49 -3.42 6.63
CA ASN A 239 -23.65 -4.24 6.32
C ASN A 239 -24.94 -3.70 6.96
N TRP A 240 -24.87 -3.31 8.24
CA TRP A 240 -26.01 -2.71 8.92
C TRP A 240 -26.46 -1.41 8.23
N LEU A 241 -25.53 -0.55 7.83
CA LEU A 241 -25.84 0.70 7.13
C LEU A 241 -26.48 0.43 5.77
N THR A 242 -25.91 -0.50 4.99
CA THR A 242 -26.46 -0.93 3.69
C THR A 242 -27.90 -1.47 3.84
N GLU A 243 -28.16 -2.32 4.83
CA GLU A 243 -29.50 -2.86 5.09
C GLU A 243 -30.51 -1.75 5.42
N ARG A 244 -30.11 -0.75 6.21
CA ARG A 244 -31.00 0.32 6.68
C ARG A 244 -31.32 1.38 5.65
N GLN A 245 -30.34 1.75 4.82
CA GLN A 245 -30.51 2.81 3.83
C GLN A 245 -31.13 2.30 2.52
N GLY A 246 -31.02 1.00 2.22
CA GLY A 246 -31.50 0.39 0.97
C GLY A 246 -30.66 0.80 -0.25
N ASP A 247 -31.29 0.76 -1.43
CA ASP A 247 -30.63 1.12 -2.68
C ASP A 247 -30.30 2.62 -2.71
N ILE A 248 -29.03 2.93 -2.92
CA ILE A 248 -28.56 4.30 -3.03
C ILE A 248 -28.75 4.77 -4.47
N ILE A 249 -29.33 5.95 -4.66
CA ILE A 249 -29.47 6.54 -5.99
C ILE A 249 -28.07 6.94 -6.47
N PRO A 250 -27.64 6.51 -7.67
CA PRO A 250 -26.37 6.93 -8.24
C PRO A 250 -26.29 8.45 -8.38
N GLY A 251 -25.12 9.03 -8.15
CA GLY A 251 -24.95 10.47 -8.26
C GLY A 251 -23.75 11.01 -7.48
N ILE A 252 -23.78 12.33 -7.30
CA ILE A 252 -22.77 13.08 -6.57
C ILE A 252 -23.34 13.40 -5.19
N TYR A 253 -22.56 13.05 -4.18
CA TYR A 253 -22.93 13.16 -2.79
C TYR A 253 -21.94 14.07 -2.09
N GLU A 254 -22.43 15.14 -1.49
CA GLU A 254 -21.63 16.11 -0.74
C GLU A 254 -21.62 15.72 0.73
N ARG A 255 -20.42 15.62 1.29
CA ARG A 255 -20.21 15.29 2.69
C ARG A 255 -20.82 16.39 3.55
N GLN A 256 -21.59 15.97 4.53
CA GLN A 256 -22.16 16.80 5.57
C GLN A 256 -21.34 16.60 6.84
N GLY A 257 -21.14 17.66 7.61
CA GLY A 257 -20.37 17.62 8.84
C GLY A 257 -19.12 18.50 8.78
N GLY A 258 -18.08 18.06 9.49
CA GLY A 258 -16.78 18.71 9.56
C GLY A 258 -15.92 18.52 8.32
N GLU A 259 -14.86 19.34 8.22
CA GLU A 259 -13.93 19.37 7.08
C GLU A 259 -12.86 18.26 7.18
N TYR A 260 -12.49 17.86 8.39
CA TYR A 260 -11.55 16.78 8.61
C TYR A 260 -12.18 15.41 8.33
N SER A 261 -11.54 14.57 7.51
CA SER A 261 -11.88 13.16 7.31
C SER A 261 -10.63 12.34 7.01
N ASP A 262 -10.59 11.12 7.56
CA ASP A 262 -9.47 10.19 7.35
C ASP A 262 -9.58 9.48 5.99
N THR A 263 -10.80 9.35 5.46
CA THR A 263 -11.11 8.52 4.27
C THR A 263 -11.63 9.33 3.09
N PHE A 264 -12.49 10.30 3.36
CA PHE A 264 -13.33 10.91 2.32
C PHE A 264 -12.87 12.31 1.96
N GLN A 265 -13.06 12.65 0.69
CA GLN A 265 -13.08 14.03 0.25
C GLN A 265 -14.44 14.68 0.58
N ASN A 266 -14.59 15.97 0.27
CA ASN A 266 -15.85 16.69 0.44
C ASN A 266 -16.97 16.15 -0.44
N GLU A 267 -16.63 15.51 -1.56
CA GLU A 267 -17.58 14.93 -2.50
C GLU A 267 -17.26 13.45 -2.69
N MET A 268 -18.32 12.68 -2.95
CA MET A 268 -18.25 11.27 -3.25
C MET A 268 -19.12 10.96 -4.47
N LEU A 269 -18.56 10.19 -5.40
CA LEU A 269 -19.29 9.68 -6.55
C LEU A 269 -19.83 8.28 -6.23
N ILE A 270 -21.14 8.11 -6.34
CA ILE A 270 -21.77 6.79 -6.27
C ILE A 270 -22.18 6.38 -7.69
N PRO A 271 -21.41 5.50 -8.33
CA PRO A 271 -21.68 5.08 -9.69
C PRO A 271 -22.94 4.21 -9.80
N PRO A 272 -23.63 4.26 -10.96
CA PRO A 272 -24.74 3.37 -11.24
C PRO A 272 -24.28 1.93 -11.30
N THR A 273 -25.12 1.04 -10.80
CA THR A 273 -24.89 -0.41 -10.87
C THR A 273 -25.33 -1.01 -12.21
N GLU A 274 -26.32 -0.38 -12.86
CA GLU A 274 -26.82 -0.81 -14.17
C GLU A 274 -25.90 -0.36 -15.30
N GLN A 275 -25.69 -1.26 -16.27
CA GLN A 275 -24.80 -1.04 -17.41
C GLN A 275 -25.11 0.25 -18.18
N GLU A 276 -26.40 0.52 -18.44
CA GLU A 276 -26.82 1.71 -19.20
C GLU A 276 -26.51 3.00 -18.42
N GLY A 277 -26.68 3.00 -17.10
CA GLY A 277 -26.29 4.14 -16.26
C GLY A 277 -24.79 4.40 -16.34
N ILE A 278 -23.97 3.35 -16.31
CA ILE A 278 -22.50 3.48 -16.42
C ILE A 278 -22.12 4.05 -17.79
N LEU A 279 -22.82 3.67 -18.86
CA LEU A 279 -22.60 4.23 -20.19
C LEU A 279 -22.99 5.71 -20.28
N GLN A 280 -24.12 6.10 -19.68
CA GLN A 280 -24.52 7.51 -19.60
C GLN A 280 -23.48 8.34 -18.86
N TRP A 281 -22.96 7.83 -17.73
CA TRP A 281 -21.86 8.43 -16.99
C TRP A 281 -20.61 8.57 -17.85
N PHE A 282 -20.21 7.50 -18.55
CA PHE A 282 -19.03 7.52 -19.41
C PHE A 282 -19.17 8.50 -20.59
N ARG A 283 -20.38 8.70 -21.10
CA ARG A 283 -20.66 9.71 -22.15
C ARG A 283 -20.76 11.14 -21.60
N GLY A 284 -20.80 11.31 -20.27
CA GLY A 284 -21.01 12.61 -19.63
C GLY A 284 -22.44 13.13 -19.84
N GLU A 285 -23.39 12.22 -20.02
CA GLU A 285 -24.81 12.51 -20.27
C GLU A 285 -25.63 12.61 -18.97
N ASP A 286 -25.01 12.41 -17.80
CA ASP A 286 -25.70 12.56 -16.52
C ASP A 286 -26.07 14.05 -16.30
N PRO A 287 -27.38 14.37 -16.14
CA PRO A 287 -27.84 15.75 -15.99
C PRO A 287 -27.34 16.40 -14.69
N ASN A 288 -26.86 15.62 -13.73
CA ASN A 288 -26.28 16.10 -12.47
C ASN A 288 -24.75 16.23 -12.54
N ALA A 289 -24.11 15.83 -13.65
CA ALA A 289 -22.66 15.96 -13.79
C ALA A 289 -22.20 17.43 -13.85
N GLN A 290 -23.09 18.35 -14.24
CA GLN A 290 -22.81 19.78 -14.24
C GLN A 290 -23.93 20.51 -13.52
N TYR A 291 -23.57 21.35 -12.56
CA TYR A 291 -24.54 22.13 -11.83
C TYR A 291 -23.99 23.47 -11.36
N SER A 292 -24.93 24.37 -11.04
CA SER A 292 -24.63 25.63 -10.37
C SER A 292 -25.06 25.54 -8.92
N THR A 293 -24.20 26.01 -8.04
CA THR A 293 -24.54 26.42 -6.67
C THR A 293 -24.55 27.95 -6.64
N TRP A 294 -25.46 28.52 -5.85
CA TRP A 294 -25.60 29.96 -5.72
C TRP A 294 -25.16 30.33 -4.31
N VAL A 295 -24.12 31.14 -4.20
CA VAL A 295 -23.54 31.54 -2.92
C VAL A 295 -23.93 32.98 -2.67
N VAL A 296 -24.67 33.21 -1.59
CA VAL A 296 -24.78 34.56 -1.02
C VAL A 296 -23.58 34.74 -0.12
N ARG A 297 -22.57 35.51 -0.54
CA ARG A 297 -21.35 35.76 0.23
C ARG A 297 -21.52 36.98 1.11
N ASP A 298 -21.04 36.90 2.36
CA ASP A 298 -20.84 38.05 3.23
C ASP A 298 -19.43 38.61 2.97
N GLU A 299 -19.32 39.54 2.02
CA GLU A 299 -18.05 40.16 1.60
C GLU A 299 -17.34 40.84 2.80
N MET A 300 -18.11 41.35 3.76
CA MET A 300 -17.56 41.98 4.96
C MET A 300 -16.90 40.94 5.87
N TYR A 301 -17.50 39.75 6.01
CA TYR A 301 -16.89 38.66 6.76
C TYR A 301 -15.57 38.23 6.12
N ASP A 302 -15.54 38.07 4.79
CA ASP A 302 -14.33 37.67 4.06
C ASP A 302 -13.21 38.74 4.21
N GLU A 303 -13.55 40.04 4.05
CA GLU A 303 -12.58 41.15 4.26
C GLU A 303 -12.02 41.20 5.68
N ILE A 304 -12.88 41.05 6.69
CA ILE A 304 -12.47 41.06 8.11
C ILE A 304 -11.66 39.81 8.45
N LYS A 305 -12.08 38.64 7.99
CA LYS A 305 -11.37 37.39 8.23
C LYS A 305 -9.92 37.48 7.73
N ASP A 306 -9.72 38.04 6.54
CA ASP A 306 -8.38 38.25 5.96
C ASP A 306 -7.55 39.28 6.74
N MET A 307 -8.18 40.32 7.31
CA MET A 307 -7.48 41.32 8.14
C MET A 307 -7.07 40.79 9.51
N TYR A 308 -7.83 39.84 10.08
CA TYR A 308 -7.70 39.41 11.46
C TYR A 308 -7.31 37.93 11.63
N GLU A 309 -6.85 37.26 10.57
CA GLU A 309 -6.49 35.83 10.57
C GLU A 309 -5.49 35.45 11.70
N ASP A 310 -4.67 36.42 12.15
CA ASP A 310 -3.68 36.26 13.23
C ASP A 310 -4.14 36.71 14.63
N THR A 311 -5.35 37.26 14.79
CA THR A 311 -5.84 37.75 16.09
C THR A 311 -7.09 37.03 16.57
N TYR A 312 -7.13 36.70 17.86
CA TYR A 312 -8.19 35.97 18.57
C TYR A 312 -9.61 36.60 18.50
N LYS A 313 -9.81 37.68 17.74
CA LYS A 313 -11.06 38.45 17.65
C LYS A 313 -11.96 38.07 16.46
N SER A 314 -11.51 37.23 15.53
CA SER A 314 -12.33 36.82 14.38
C SER A 314 -13.59 36.02 14.78
N SER A 315 -13.64 35.46 16.00
CA SER A 315 -14.77 34.67 16.49
C SER A 315 -16.04 35.46 16.79
N GLU A 316 -16.00 36.80 16.80
CA GLU A 316 -17.16 37.63 17.15
C GLU A 316 -18.07 37.98 15.95
N ILE A 317 -17.59 37.82 14.72
CA ILE A 317 -18.35 38.15 13.52
C ILE A 317 -18.94 36.87 12.94
N GLU A 318 -20.27 36.80 12.89
CA GLU A 318 -20.98 35.66 12.33
C GLU A 318 -20.85 35.65 10.80
N ASN A 319 -20.35 34.55 10.23
CA ASN A 319 -20.35 34.37 8.78
C ASN A 319 -21.78 34.09 8.30
N LEU A 320 -22.40 35.10 7.68
CA LEU A 320 -23.75 34.98 7.12
C LEU A 320 -23.76 34.43 5.68
N SER A 321 -22.60 34.04 5.14
CA SER A 321 -22.50 33.41 3.83
C SER A 321 -23.26 32.09 3.79
N LYS A 322 -24.00 31.86 2.70
CA LYS A 322 -24.82 30.66 2.55
C LYS A 322 -24.89 30.19 1.11
N GLU A 323 -24.75 28.88 0.92
CA GLU A 323 -24.89 28.23 -0.38
C GLU A 323 -26.32 27.69 -0.58
N PHE A 324 -26.80 27.78 -1.81
CA PHE A 324 -28.13 27.37 -2.25
C PHE A 324 -28.05 26.52 -3.52
N THR A 325 -28.97 25.58 -3.66
CA THR A 325 -29.08 24.73 -4.85
C THR A 325 -29.84 25.40 -5.99
N THR A 326 -30.66 26.42 -5.68
CA THR A 326 -31.46 27.20 -6.63
C THR A 326 -31.17 28.69 -6.52
N ARG A 327 -31.31 29.40 -7.64
CA ARG A 327 -31.09 30.85 -7.70
C ARG A 327 -32.14 31.60 -6.90
N GLU A 328 -33.38 31.14 -6.98
CA GLU A 328 -34.54 31.76 -6.36
C GLU A 328 -34.46 31.73 -4.82
N GLU A 329 -33.95 30.64 -4.23
CA GLU A 329 -33.70 30.57 -2.79
C GLU A 329 -32.57 31.50 -2.36
N ALA A 330 -31.51 31.60 -3.17
CA ALA A 330 -30.38 32.49 -2.92
C ALA A 330 -30.81 33.96 -2.98
N GLU A 331 -31.58 34.35 -4.01
CA GLU A 331 -32.12 35.70 -4.16
C GLU A 331 -33.07 36.05 -3.01
N ARG A 332 -33.92 35.10 -2.57
CA ARG A 332 -34.79 35.32 -1.40
C ARG A 332 -33.98 35.50 -0.11
N TYR A 333 -32.93 34.70 0.08
CA TYR A 333 -32.07 34.86 1.26
C TYR A 333 -31.31 36.18 1.21
N LEU A 334 -30.75 36.54 0.04
CA LEU A 334 -30.10 37.82 -0.19
C LEU A 334 -31.03 38.99 0.17
N GLU A 335 -32.30 38.94 -0.26
CA GLU A 335 -33.31 39.96 0.08
C GLU A 335 -33.52 40.05 1.60
N ILE A 336 -33.63 38.91 2.29
CA ILE A 336 -33.79 38.85 3.76
C ILE A 336 -32.59 39.47 4.47
N VAL A 337 -31.37 39.04 4.15
CA VAL A 337 -30.17 39.51 4.85
C VAL A 337 -29.85 40.97 4.53
N THR A 338 -30.18 41.43 3.33
CA THR A 338 -30.00 42.84 2.92
C THR A 338 -30.96 43.77 3.65
N HIS A 339 -32.19 43.33 3.94
CA HIS A 339 -33.23 44.15 4.60
C HIS A 339 -33.40 43.89 6.10
N SER A 340 -32.56 43.06 6.72
CA SER A 340 -32.65 42.81 8.16
C SER A 340 -32.11 44.00 8.97
N ASP A 341 -32.88 44.47 9.96
CA ASP A 341 -32.52 45.59 10.86
C ASP A 341 -31.18 45.39 11.62
N GLN A 342 -30.61 44.18 11.59
CA GLN A 342 -29.28 43.88 12.16
C GLN A 342 -28.14 44.68 11.50
N ASN A 343 -28.29 45.06 10.22
CA ASN A 343 -27.30 45.88 9.54
C ASN A 343 -27.11 47.26 10.19
N ASP A 344 -28.14 47.81 10.86
CA ASP A 344 -28.04 49.13 11.48
C ASP A 344 -27.24 49.09 12.80
N TYR A 345 -27.40 48.03 13.61
CA TYR A 345 -26.67 47.89 14.88
C TYR A 345 -25.20 47.54 14.67
N GLU A 346 -24.89 46.65 13.71
CA GLU A 346 -23.50 46.28 13.39
C GLU A 346 -22.75 47.43 12.71
N ARG A 347 -23.43 48.24 11.88
CA ARG A 347 -22.86 49.51 11.38
C ARG A 347 -22.45 50.44 12.51
N GLU A 348 -23.27 50.56 13.56
CA GLU A 348 -22.96 51.34 14.75
C GLU A 348 -21.75 50.77 15.52
N ALA A 349 -21.67 49.45 15.64
CA ALA A 349 -20.58 48.76 16.34
C ALA A 349 -19.24 48.86 15.60
N ILE A 350 -19.22 48.69 14.27
CA ILE A 350 -18.00 48.86 13.44
C ILE A 350 -17.56 50.33 13.47
N GLY A 351 -18.52 51.26 13.37
CA GLY A 351 -18.25 52.68 13.55
C GLY A 351 -17.60 52.99 14.90
N GLN A 352 -17.96 52.27 15.97
CA GLN A 352 -17.35 52.42 17.30
C GLN A 352 -15.99 51.71 17.45
N MET A 353 -15.78 50.55 16.81
CA MET A 353 -14.50 49.81 16.88
C MET A 353 -13.40 50.43 16.01
N ALA A 354 -13.76 51.15 14.95
CA ALA A 354 -12.82 51.84 14.05
C ALA A 354 -12.42 53.25 14.53
N TYR A 355 -12.91 53.69 15.69
CA TYR A 355 -12.46 54.93 16.34
C TYR A 355 -11.05 54.71 16.90
N ASP A 356 -10.04 54.95 16.06
CA ASP A 356 -8.67 55.14 16.52
C ASP A 356 -8.60 56.53 17.17
N GLU A 357 -8.43 56.59 18.50
CA GLU A 357 -8.41 57.85 19.26
C GLU A 357 -7.29 58.80 18.78
N ASP A 358 -6.26 58.27 18.11
CA ASP A 358 -5.08 59.01 17.67
C ASP A 358 -5.18 59.61 16.26
N ASP A 359 -6.15 59.21 15.43
CA ASP A 359 -6.35 59.79 14.09
C ASP A 359 -7.84 59.90 13.68
N PRO A 360 -8.57 60.89 14.25
CA PRO A 360 -9.98 61.12 13.94
C PRO A 360 -10.25 61.62 12.50
N GLU A 361 -9.22 61.99 11.72
CA GLU A 361 -9.38 62.49 10.33
C GLU A 361 -9.15 61.40 9.27
N SER A 362 -8.52 60.27 9.61
CA SER A 362 -8.29 59.12 8.72
C SER A 362 -9.57 58.62 8.02
N TRP A 363 -10.73 58.72 8.68
CA TRP A 363 -11.98 58.11 8.20
C TRP A 363 -13.00 59.09 7.59
N SER A 364 -12.79 60.42 7.69
CA SER A 364 -13.67 61.39 7.00
C SER A 364 -13.57 61.32 5.46
N HIS A 365 -12.66 60.50 4.94
CA HIS A 365 -12.52 60.21 3.51
C HIS A 365 -13.29 58.98 3.03
N PHE A 366 -13.84 58.17 3.94
CA PHE A 366 -14.68 57.05 3.55
C PHE A 366 -16.16 57.46 3.39
N ASP A 367 -16.58 58.56 3.98
CA ASP A 367 -17.93 59.11 3.81
C ASP A 367 -18.01 60.02 2.58
N ASP A 368 -17.50 59.55 1.43
CA ASP A 368 -17.57 60.33 0.20
C ASP A 368 -19.02 60.41 -0.30
N GLU A 369 -19.44 61.63 -0.65
CA GLU A 369 -20.81 62.11 -0.98
C GLU A 369 -21.57 61.34 -2.09
N LYS A 370 -21.08 60.17 -2.52
CA LYS A 370 -21.68 59.31 -3.53
C LYS A 370 -22.42 58.10 -2.99
N GLY A 371 -22.34 57.79 -1.69
CA GLY A 371 -23.02 56.61 -1.13
C GLY A 371 -22.47 55.27 -1.64
N GLU A 372 -21.21 55.23 -2.07
CA GLU A 372 -20.58 54.00 -2.59
C GLU A 372 -20.24 52.95 -1.51
N TRP A 373 -20.49 53.24 -0.23
CA TRP A 373 -20.59 52.21 0.83
C TRP A 373 -21.82 51.29 0.67
N GLU A 374 -22.72 51.57 -0.27
CA GLU A 374 -23.63 50.56 -0.83
C GLU A 374 -22.91 49.51 -1.70
N ARG A 375 -21.61 49.23 -1.48
CA ARG A 375 -21.10 47.89 -1.77
C ARG A 375 -21.94 46.95 -0.95
N GLN A 376 -22.80 46.18 -1.61
CA GLN A 376 -23.68 45.24 -0.96
C GLN A 376 -22.79 44.31 -0.13
N ARG A 377 -22.86 44.42 1.21
CA ARG A 377 -22.24 43.48 2.16
C ARG A 377 -22.43 42.05 1.69
N PHE A 378 -23.58 41.79 1.06
CA PHE A 378 -23.90 40.53 0.45
C PHE A 378 -23.82 40.58 -1.06
N SER A 379 -23.02 39.69 -1.65
CA SER A 379 -23.02 39.46 -3.10
C SER A 379 -23.66 38.11 -3.42
N LEU A 380 -24.24 37.96 -4.62
CA LEU A 380 -24.75 36.69 -5.12
C LEU A 380 -23.86 36.19 -6.25
N GLU A 381 -23.22 35.05 -6.02
CA GLU A 381 -22.32 34.42 -6.98
C GLU A 381 -22.88 33.09 -7.49
N GLU A 382 -22.74 32.83 -8.80
CA GLU A 382 -22.97 31.52 -9.39
C GLU A 382 -21.66 30.73 -9.45
N LYS A 383 -21.56 29.67 -8.65
CA LYS A 383 -20.44 28.73 -8.71
C LYS A 383 -20.83 27.50 -9.54
N LYS A 384 -20.27 27.41 -10.74
CA LYS A 384 -20.46 26.27 -11.65
C LYS A 384 -19.49 25.15 -11.32
N THR A 385 -20.01 23.98 -11.02
CA THR A 385 -19.23 22.76 -10.80
C THR A 385 -19.47 21.79 -11.95
N ASP A 386 -18.40 21.21 -12.48
CA ASP A 386 -18.43 20.28 -13.61
C ASP A 386 -17.64 19.00 -13.27
N HIS A 387 -18.38 17.96 -12.92
CA HIS A 387 -17.86 16.64 -12.59
C HIS A 387 -17.83 15.68 -13.78
N ARG A 388 -18.13 16.13 -15.01
CA ARG A 388 -18.17 15.22 -16.18
C ARG A 388 -16.86 14.45 -16.34
N ALA A 389 -15.72 15.09 -16.10
CA ALA A 389 -14.42 14.41 -16.16
C ALA A 389 -14.26 13.33 -15.08
N GLN A 390 -14.70 13.60 -13.85
CA GLN A 390 -14.59 12.68 -12.72
C GLN A 390 -15.58 11.50 -12.85
N ILE A 391 -16.83 11.77 -13.22
CA ILE A 391 -17.85 10.74 -13.50
C ILE A 391 -17.43 9.86 -14.67
N LYS A 392 -16.94 10.45 -15.77
CA LYS A 392 -16.43 9.69 -16.92
C LYS A 392 -15.24 8.82 -16.54
N SER A 393 -14.35 9.34 -15.70
CA SER A 393 -13.21 8.61 -15.14
C SER A 393 -13.66 7.39 -14.33
N GLU A 394 -14.62 7.57 -13.44
CA GLU A 394 -15.12 6.49 -12.59
C GLU A 394 -15.86 5.43 -13.41
N ALA A 395 -16.68 5.84 -14.37
CA ALA A 395 -17.34 4.94 -15.30
C ALA A 395 -16.34 4.13 -16.13
N ALA A 396 -15.26 4.76 -16.62
CA ALA A 396 -14.20 4.05 -17.34
C ALA A 396 -13.56 2.94 -16.48
N LYS A 397 -13.26 3.22 -15.21
CA LYS A 397 -12.74 2.20 -14.28
C LYS A 397 -13.71 1.04 -14.10
N GLN A 398 -15.00 1.33 -13.94
CA GLN A 398 -16.01 0.28 -13.80
C GLN A 398 -16.12 -0.59 -15.05
N ILE A 399 -16.14 0.03 -16.23
CA ILE A 399 -16.15 -0.70 -17.51
C ILE A 399 -14.93 -1.60 -17.64
N ILE A 400 -13.75 -1.09 -17.26
CA ILE A 400 -12.52 -1.89 -17.25
C ILE A 400 -12.64 -3.04 -16.26
N ASN A 401 -13.13 -2.82 -15.04
CA ASN A 401 -13.17 -3.83 -13.98
C ASN A 401 -14.30 -4.88 -14.15
N ALA A 402 -15.33 -4.61 -14.95
CA ALA A 402 -16.41 -5.55 -15.24
C ALA A 402 -15.94 -6.84 -15.94
N GLU A 403 -16.68 -7.95 -15.79
CA GLU A 403 -16.31 -9.24 -16.39
C GLU A 403 -16.13 -9.12 -17.92
N LYS A 404 -15.12 -9.82 -18.48
CA LYS A 404 -14.80 -9.73 -19.90
C LYS A 404 -16.00 -10.19 -20.74
N GLY A 405 -16.44 -9.35 -21.68
CA GLY A 405 -17.64 -9.57 -22.48
C GLY A 405 -18.91 -8.86 -21.99
N THR A 406 -18.87 -8.22 -20.81
CA THR A 406 -19.99 -7.39 -20.31
C THR A 406 -20.31 -6.23 -21.24
N TYR A 407 -19.28 -5.54 -21.74
CA TYR A 407 -19.42 -4.40 -22.64
C TYR A 407 -19.01 -4.77 -24.07
N SER A 408 -19.68 -4.14 -25.05
CA SER A 408 -19.38 -4.39 -26.46
C SER A 408 -18.01 -3.84 -26.86
N PRO A 409 -17.38 -4.38 -27.93
CA PRO A 409 -16.10 -3.89 -28.43
C PRO A 409 -16.10 -2.38 -28.75
N GLU A 410 -17.23 -1.84 -29.22
CA GLU A 410 -17.37 -0.42 -29.53
C GLU A 410 -17.30 0.48 -28.29
N ILE A 411 -17.83 0.01 -27.16
CA ILE A 411 -17.70 0.71 -25.88
C ILE A 411 -16.27 0.62 -25.37
N LEU A 412 -15.68 -0.57 -25.42
CA LEU A 412 -14.29 -0.77 -24.98
C LEU A 412 -13.31 0.06 -25.81
N GLN A 413 -13.57 0.24 -27.11
CA GLN A 413 -12.80 1.12 -27.99
C GLN A 413 -12.92 2.59 -27.56
N GLN A 414 -14.11 3.07 -27.19
CA GLN A 414 -14.27 4.43 -26.66
C GLN A 414 -13.56 4.61 -25.32
N VAL A 415 -13.63 3.60 -24.43
CA VAL A 415 -12.88 3.61 -23.17
C VAL A 415 -11.38 3.63 -23.42
N LYS A 416 -10.88 2.84 -24.37
CA LYS A 416 -9.48 2.88 -24.81
C LYS A 416 -9.10 4.28 -25.25
N GLU A 417 -9.86 4.87 -26.17
CA GLU A 417 -9.60 6.24 -26.67
C GLU A 417 -9.59 7.26 -25.53
N TYR A 418 -10.50 7.14 -24.57
CA TYR A 418 -10.53 8.02 -23.40
C TYR A 418 -9.27 7.84 -22.53
N VAL A 419 -8.91 6.60 -22.20
CA VAL A 419 -7.78 6.30 -21.31
C VAL A 419 -6.44 6.65 -21.97
N PHE A 420 -6.29 6.49 -23.28
CA PHE A 420 -5.06 6.77 -24.03
C PHE A 420 -4.94 8.25 -24.45
N ASN A 421 -6.04 8.94 -24.78
CA ASN A 421 -5.98 10.32 -25.29
C ASN A 421 -6.24 11.41 -24.24
N ALA A 422 -7.04 11.15 -23.20
CA ALA A 422 -7.65 12.23 -22.42
C ALA A 422 -6.76 12.84 -21.33
N GLY A 423 -5.44 12.69 -21.39
CA GLY A 423 -4.56 13.10 -20.29
C GLY A 423 -5.00 12.46 -18.97
N TYR A 424 -5.56 11.25 -19.03
CA TYR A 424 -6.03 10.48 -17.88
C TYR A 424 -4.81 10.23 -16.98
N SER A 425 -4.65 11.11 -15.99
CA SER A 425 -3.41 11.28 -15.24
C SER A 425 -3.12 10.11 -14.30
N SER A 426 -4.08 9.20 -14.09
CA SER A 426 -3.84 8.03 -13.27
C SER A 426 -3.20 6.93 -14.11
N ALA A 427 -1.93 6.65 -13.81
CA ALA A 427 -1.19 5.56 -14.42
C ALA A 427 -1.81 4.17 -14.17
N ALA A 428 -2.87 4.08 -13.35
CA ALA A 428 -3.57 2.84 -13.04
C ALA A 428 -4.53 2.43 -14.17
N GLY A 429 -5.42 3.34 -14.62
CA GLY A 429 -6.49 2.97 -15.55
C GLY A 429 -5.99 2.44 -16.89
N TYR A 430 -4.90 2.99 -17.43
CA TYR A 430 -4.30 2.49 -18.67
C TYR A 430 -3.67 1.11 -18.50
N LYS A 431 -3.04 0.83 -17.34
CA LYS A 431 -2.44 -0.48 -17.05
C LYS A 431 -3.49 -1.56 -16.90
N ASP A 432 -4.58 -1.23 -16.21
CA ASP A 432 -5.71 -2.14 -16.02
C ASP A 432 -6.37 -2.47 -17.37
N PHE A 433 -6.51 -1.47 -18.25
CA PHE A 433 -7.01 -1.67 -19.61
C PHE A 433 -6.11 -2.61 -20.42
N ILE A 434 -4.80 -2.32 -20.47
CA ILE A 434 -3.81 -3.12 -21.23
C ILE A 434 -3.78 -4.56 -20.75
N THR A 435 -3.82 -4.77 -19.44
CA THR A 435 -3.75 -6.11 -18.85
C THR A 435 -4.99 -6.94 -19.19
N LYS A 436 -6.16 -6.31 -19.24
CA LYS A 436 -7.44 -7.03 -19.41
C LYS A 436 -7.89 -7.17 -20.86
N TYR A 437 -7.58 -6.17 -21.68
CA TYR A 437 -7.95 -6.09 -23.09
C TYR A 437 -6.75 -5.86 -24.01
N PRO A 438 -5.67 -6.67 -23.91
CA PRO A 438 -4.51 -6.51 -24.77
C PRO A 438 -4.84 -6.68 -26.26
N GLU A 439 -5.88 -7.45 -26.60
CA GLU A 439 -6.32 -7.66 -27.98
C GLU A 439 -6.91 -6.43 -28.68
N LEU A 440 -7.24 -5.37 -27.93
CA LEU A 440 -7.81 -4.14 -28.47
C LEU A 440 -6.73 -3.10 -28.80
N LEU A 441 -5.46 -3.36 -28.51
CA LEU A 441 -4.36 -2.48 -28.82
C LEU A 441 -3.91 -2.67 -30.28
N THR A 442 -3.71 -1.57 -30.98
CA THR A 442 -3.10 -1.54 -32.32
C THR A 442 -1.58 -1.69 -32.22
N GLU A 443 -0.94 -2.13 -33.30
CA GLU A 443 0.54 -2.21 -33.37
C GLU A 443 1.20 -0.86 -33.08
N ASP A 444 0.64 0.24 -33.62
CA ASP A 444 1.14 1.58 -33.37
C ASP A 444 1.02 1.99 -31.90
N GLU A 445 -0.08 1.65 -31.23
CA GLU A 445 -0.24 1.90 -29.78
C GLU A 445 0.80 1.10 -28.97
N ILE A 446 0.98 -0.19 -29.30
CA ILE A 446 1.95 -1.08 -28.64
C ILE A 446 3.38 -0.54 -28.78
N ASN A 447 3.74 -0.06 -29.98
CA ASN A 447 5.06 0.47 -30.29
C ASN A 447 5.36 1.81 -29.57
N ASN A 448 4.32 2.52 -29.12
CA ASN A 448 4.43 3.78 -28.39
C ASN A 448 4.35 3.62 -26.86
N LEU A 449 4.15 2.41 -26.34
CA LEU A 449 4.17 2.14 -24.90
C LEU A 449 5.57 2.37 -24.32
N ASP A 450 5.66 2.92 -23.11
CA ASP A 450 6.92 2.93 -22.38
C ASP A 450 7.33 1.50 -21.99
N ILE A 451 8.62 1.30 -21.70
CA ILE A 451 9.21 -0.02 -21.45
C ILE A 451 8.43 -0.81 -20.39
N ASN A 452 8.06 -0.20 -19.26
CA ASN A 452 7.38 -0.93 -18.19
C ASN A 452 5.98 -1.37 -18.64
N THR A 453 5.28 -0.50 -19.37
CA THR A 453 3.96 -0.79 -19.90
C THR A 453 4.00 -1.85 -21.01
N SER A 454 4.99 -1.80 -21.90
CA SER A 454 5.20 -2.85 -22.91
C SER A 454 5.45 -4.21 -22.27
N LEU A 455 6.24 -4.26 -21.19
CA LEU A 455 6.48 -5.51 -20.46
C LEU A 455 5.21 -6.07 -19.84
N GLN A 456 4.39 -5.21 -19.21
CA GLN A 456 3.08 -5.60 -18.67
C GLN A 456 2.17 -6.15 -19.77
N PHE A 457 2.06 -5.44 -20.90
CA PHE A 457 1.33 -5.90 -22.08
C PHE A 457 1.77 -7.30 -22.49
N ILE A 458 3.07 -7.52 -22.73
CA ILE A 458 3.58 -8.82 -23.18
C ILE A 458 3.30 -9.91 -22.15
N THR A 459 3.49 -9.64 -20.86
CA THR A 459 3.25 -10.63 -19.80
C THR A 459 1.78 -10.98 -19.63
N SER A 460 0.87 -10.08 -20.03
CA SER A 460 -0.59 -10.32 -20.02
C SER A 460 -1.08 -11.18 -21.20
N LEU A 461 -0.28 -11.30 -22.26
CA LEU A 461 -0.63 -12.12 -23.42
C LEU A 461 -0.52 -13.63 -23.13
N PRO A 462 -1.31 -14.48 -23.80
CA PRO A 462 -1.11 -15.92 -23.80
C PRO A 462 0.31 -16.30 -24.25
N GLU A 463 0.90 -17.36 -23.67
CA GLU A 463 2.31 -17.77 -23.93
C GLU A 463 2.62 -17.98 -25.42
N GLU A 464 1.63 -18.44 -26.20
CA GLU A 464 1.71 -18.61 -27.65
C GLU A 464 1.95 -17.27 -28.38
N GLN A 465 1.33 -16.19 -27.93
CA GLN A 465 1.46 -14.85 -28.51
C GLN A 465 2.69 -14.11 -27.99
N GLN A 466 3.20 -14.45 -26.81
CA GLN A 466 4.40 -13.82 -26.25
C GLN A 466 5.65 -14.06 -27.12
N SER A 467 5.69 -15.17 -27.88
CA SER A 467 6.89 -15.62 -28.59
C SER A 467 7.36 -14.63 -29.67
N SER A 468 6.45 -13.99 -30.40
CA SER A 468 6.80 -12.97 -31.41
C SER A 468 7.38 -11.72 -30.76
N TYR A 469 6.73 -11.21 -29.71
CA TYR A 469 7.20 -10.04 -28.96
C TYR A 469 8.53 -10.30 -28.25
N LYS A 470 8.74 -11.50 -27.67
CA LYS A 470 10.02 -11.88 -27.08
C LYS A 470 11.16 -11.83 -28.09
N ALA A 471 10.92 -12.25 -29.33
CA ALA A 471 11.95 -12.18 -30.38
C ALA A 471 12.29 -10.73 -30.77
N GLU A 472 11.29 -9.86 -30.85
CA GLU A 472 11.50 -8.42 -31.11
C GLU A 472 12.25 -7.74 -29.94
N TRP A 473 11.79 -7.98 -28.72
CA TRP A 473 12.39 -7.44 -27.50
C TRP A 473 13.81 -7.95 -27.26
N GLN A 474 14.14 -9.16 -27.73
CA GLN A 474 15.52 -9.61 -27.76
C GLN A 474 16.40 -8.66 -28.58
N GLY A 475 15.92 -8.17 -29.72
CA GLY A 475 16.59 -7.15 -30.53
C GLY A 475 16.72 -5.81 -29.80
N ILE A 476 15.64 -5.34 -29.16
CA ILE A 476 15.63 -4.09 -28.38
C ILE A 476 16.65 -4.16 -27.23
N ILE A 477 16.63 -5.23 -26.43
CA ILE A 477 17.55 -5.44 -25.31
C ILE A 477 19.01 -5.46 -25.81
N ILE A 478 19.29 -6.15 -26.91
CA ILE A 478 20.63 -6.18 -27.52
C ILE A 478 21.06 -4.78 -27.96
N ASN A 479 20.17 -4.01 -28.58
CA ASN A 479 20.45 -2.64 -29.00
C ASN A 479 20.72 -1.72 -27.80
N ASN A 480 19.94 -1.84 -26.72
CA ASN A 480 20.15 -1.09 -25.48
C ASN A 480 21.51 -1.42 -24.86
N ILE A 481 21.86 -2.72 -24.73
CA ILE A 481 23.20 -3.13 -24.26
C ILE A 481 24.30 -2.57 -25.16
N ASN A 482 24.13 -2.59 -26.49
CA ASN A 482 25.09 -1.99 -27.42
C ASN A 482 25.19 -0.46 -27.26
N SER A 483 24.10 0.22 -26.90
CA SER A 483 24.11 1.66 -26.59
C SER A 483 24.94 1.92 -25.33
N PHE A 484 24.69 1.19 -24.24
CA PHE A 484 25.49 1.27 -23.01
C PHE A 484 26.96 0.89 -23.21
N LEU A 485 27.27 0.01 -24.16
CA LEU A 485 28.64 -0.32 -24.58
C LEU A 485 29.35 0.86 -25.28
N LYS A 486 28.61 1.68 -26.02
CA LYS A 486 29.14 2.84 -26.76
C LYS A 486 29.25 4.07 -25.88
N GLU A 487 28.26 4.27 -25.02
CA GLU A 487 28.22 5.36 -24.05
C GLU A 487 29.35 5.12 -23.04
N LYS A 488 30.46 5.86 -23.21
CA LYS A 488 31.55 5.76 -22.25
C LYS A 488 31.01 6.31 -20.93
N LEU A 489 31.07 5.50 -19.86
CA LEU A 489 30.87 5.94 -18.47
C LEU A 489 31.87 7.03 -18.00
N SER A 490 32.61 7.63 -18.93
CA SER A 490 33.67 8.61 -18.71
C SER A 490 33.35 9.98 -19.31
N GLU A 491 32.07 10.32 -19.54
CA GLU A 491 31.72 11.70 -19.85
C GLU A 491 32.10 12.59 -18.65
N THR A 492 33.28 13.19 -18.74
CA THR A 492 33.57 14.42 -18.01
C THR A 492 32.64 15.48 -18.57
N ASP A 493 31.92 16.19 -17.71
CA ASP A 493 31.19 17.39 -18.13
C ASP A 493 32.13 18.36 -18.89
N GLU A 494 31.57 19.20 -19.77
CA GLU A 494 32.37 20.18 -20.54
C GLU A 494 33.20 21.11 -19.62
N SER A 495 32.83 21.22 -18.35
CA SER A 495 33.52 21.99 -17.33
C SER A 495 34.72 21.28 -16.67
N GLY A 496 34.97 20.01 -16.98
CA GLY A 496 36.04 19.22 -16.36
C GLY A 496 35.91 19.10 -14.84
N THR A 497 34.74 19.43 -14.29
CA THR A 497 34.43 19.40 -12.87
C THR A 497 33.97 18.01 -12.50
N LYS A 498 34.55 17.47 -11.43
CA LYS A 498 34.26 16.13 -10.89
C LYS A 498 32.85 16.00 -10.27
N THR A 499 31.95 16.94 -10.57
CA THR A 499 30.60 17.02 -10.03
C THR A 499 29.81 15.79 -10.47
N HIS A 500 29.70 14.90 -9.47
CA HIS A 500 28.85 13.74 -9.34
C HIS A 500 28.98 12.65 -10.40
N ILE A 501 30.20 12.13 -10.55
CA ILE A 501 30.44 10.76 -11.05
C ILE A 501 29.42 9.77 -10.42
N ASP A 502 29.12 9.92 -9.13
CA ASP A 502 28.11 9.11 -8.44
C ASP A 502 26.70 9.27 -9.02
N THR A 503 26.24 10.49 -9.35
CA THR A 503 24.89 10.72 -9.94
C THR A 503 24.81 10.18 -11.36
N VAL A 504 25.86 10.37 -12.18
CA VAL A 504 25.90 9.85 -13.55
C VAL A 504 25.91 8.32 -13.52
N GLN A 505 26.72 7.70 -12.66
CA GLN A 505 26.75 6.25 -12.52
C GLN A 505 25.46 5.69 -11.91
N HIS A 506 24.83 6.42 -10.97
CA HIS A 506 23.52 6.03 -10.43
C HIS A 506 22.45 6.05 -11.51
N LYS A 507 22.39 7.12 -12.31
CA LYS A 507 21.47 7.24 -13.44
C LYS A 507 21.72 6.14 -14.47
N ALA A 508 22.98 5.91 -14.86
CA ALA A 508 23.34 4.84 -15.79
C ALA A 508 22.92 3.45 -15.27
N ARG A 509 23.03 3.22 -13.96
CA ARG A 509 22.51 2.00 -13.32
C ARG A 509 20.99 1.91 -13.41
N LEU A 510 20.26 2.97 -13.07
CA LEU A 510 18.79 3.00 -13.16
C LEU A 510 18.31 2.79 -14.60
N ASP A 511 18.99 3.40 -15.57
CA ASP A 511 18.71 3.25 -16.99
C ASP A 511 19.01 1.82 -17.46
N PHE A 512 20.14 1.23 -17.03
CA PHE A 512 20.47 -0.17 -17.33
C PHE A 512 19.46 -1.14 -16.71
N ASP A 513 19.08 -0.92 -15.46
CA ASP A 513 18.09 -1.74 -14.77
C ASP A 513 16.73 -1.66 -15.49
N THR A 514 16.29 -0.45 -15.85
CA THR A 514 15.00 -0.21 -16.53
C THR A 514 14.98 -0.73 -17.96
N GLN A 515 16.03 -0.47 -18.75
CA GLN A 515 16.05 -0.73 -20.19
C GLN A 515 16.59 -2.11 -20.57
N VAL A 516 17.27 -2.80 -19.65
CA VAL A 516 17.91 -4.11 -19.90
C VAL A 516 17.46 -5.14 -18.88
N MET A 517 17.71 -4.92 -17.58
CA MET A 517 17.55 -5.99 -16.59
C MET A 517 16.10 -6.33 -16.29
N ASN A 518 15.22 -5.33 -16.16
CA ASN A 518 13.78 -5.53 -15.94
C ASN A 518 13.13 -6.27 -17.12
N PRO A 519 13.37 -5.89 -18.40
CA PRO A 519 12.92 -6.67 -19.54
C PRO A 519 13.39 -8.13 -19.53
N ILE A 520 14.66 -8.37 -19.18
CA ILE A 520 15.20 -9.73 -19.13
C ILE A 520 14.49 -10.56 -18.07
N LYS A 521 14.33 -10.02 -16.85
CA LYS A 521 13.65 -10.71 -15.75
C LYS A 521 12.19 -11.00 -16.08
N ALA A 522 11.48 -10.04 -16.67
CA ALA A 522 10.06 -10.17 -16.99
C ALA A 522 9.81 -11.15 -18.14
N LEU A 523 10.63 -11.13 -19.20
CA LEU A 523 10.36 -11.89 -20.42
C LEU A 523 11.06 -13.24 -20.48
N PHE A 524 12.20 -13.39 -19.79
CA PHE A 524 13.12 -14.51 -19.95
C PHE A 524 13.52 -15.19 -18.63
N GLU A 525 12.62 -15.17 -17.64
CA GLU A 525 12.88 -15.75 -16.31
C GLU A 525 13.38 -17.21 -16.36
N LYS A 526 12.80 -18.04 -17.24
CA LYS A 526 13.15 -19.46 -17.37
C LYS A 526 14.45 -19.69 -18.15
N GLN A 527 14.69 -18.91 -19.20
CA GLN A 527 15.83 -19.09 -20.11
C GLN A 527 16.12 -17.80 -20.88
N ILE A 528 17.32 -17.26 -20.68
CA ILE A 528 17.79 -16.07 -21.42
C ILE A 528 18.32 -16.51 -22.79
N PRO A 529 17.90 -15.88 -23.90
CA PRO A 529 18.46 -16.12 -25.22
C PRO A 529 19.99 -15.92 -25.24
N GLU A 530 20.72 -16.87 -25.83
CA GLU A 530 22.18 -16.84 -25.93
C GLU A 530 22.75 -15.52 -26.50
N PRO A 531 22.14 -14.88 -27.52
CA PRO A 531 22.62 -13.58 -27.99
C PRO A 531 22.57 -12.46 -26.94
N ILE A 532 21.59 -12.47 -26.03
CA ILE A 532 21.54 -11.53 -24.89
C ILE A 532 22.65 -11.86 -23.89
N ILE A 533 22.85 -13.15 -23.57
CA ILE A 533 23.92 -13.61 -22.67
C ILE A 533 25.28 -13.11 -23.17
N GLN A 534 25.58 -13.31 -24.45
CA GLN A 534 26.84 -12.88 -25.07
C GLN A 534 27.03 -11.36 -24.96
N LYS A 535 25.95 -10.58 -25.12
CA LYS A 535 25.99 -9.12 -25.01
C LYS A 535 26.15 -8.63 -23.58
N LEU A 536 25.47 -9.25 -22.61
CA LEU A 536 25.68 -8.98 -21.19
C LEU A 536 27.12 -9.29 -20.78
N VAL A 537 27.67 -10.42 -21.21
CA VAL A 537 29.07 -10.80 -20.96
C VAL A 537 30.03 -9.80 -21.61
N GLN A 538 29.77 -9.40 -22.86
CA GLN A 538 30.57 -8.37 -23.54
C GLN A 538 30.56 -7.05 -22.77
N TYR A 539 29.39 -6.62 -22.30
CA TYR A 539 29.24 -5.41 -21.50
C TYR A 539 29.96 -5.51 -20.16
N ALA A 540 29.78 -6.63 -19.43
CA ALA A 540 30.47 -6.85 -18.17
C ALA A 540 32.00 -6.85 -18.32
N ASN A 541 32.54 -7.48 -19.37
CA ASN A 541 33.97 -7.42 -19.69
C ASN A 541 34.43 -5.98 -20.03
N SER A 542 33.58 -5.17 -20.67
CA SER A 542 33.89 -3.76 -20.95
C SER A 542 33.96 -2.94 -19.65
N LEU A 543 33.02 -3.13 -18.72
CA LEU A 543 33.03 -2.50 -17.40
C LEU A 543 34.29 -2.89 -16.63
N GLU A 544 34.68 -4.16 -16.74
CA GLU A 544 35.91 -4.69 -16.15
C GLU A 544 37.16 -3.98 -16.68
N SER A 545 37.22 -3.74 -18.00
CA SER A 545 38.38 -3.11 -18.67
C SER A 545 38.60 -1.65 -18.30
N ILE A 546 37.55 -0.95 -17.84
CA ILE A 546 37.64 0.46 -17.39
C ILE A 546 38.40 0.56 -16.04
N GLY A 547 38.77 -0.58 -15.43
CA GLY A 547 39.66 -0.61 -14.26
C GLY A 547 38.94 -0.40 -12.92
N TYR A 548 37.61 -0.43 -12.93
CA TYR A 548 36.80 -0.45 -11.71
C TYR A 548 36.71 -1.88 -11.19
N LEU A 549 37.72 -2.26 -10.38
CA LEU A 549 37.72 -3.26 -9.29
C LEU A 549 39.19 -3.50 -8.92
N PRO A 550 39.67 -3.26 -7.67
CA PRO A 550 38.93 -3.44 -6.43
C PRO A 550 39.01 -2.29 -5.39
N ALA A 551 38.04 -2.34 -4.47
CA ALA A 551 37.94 -1.60 -3.20
C ALA A 551 39.19 -1.61 -2.30
N GLN A 552 40.24 -2.38 -2.61
CA GLN A 552 41.46 -2.49 -1.81
C GLN A 552 42.24 -1.17 -1.67
N LYS A 553 42.07 -0.20 -2.58
CA LYS A 553 42.75 1.10 -2.48
C LYS A 553 42.00 2.13 -1.62
N LEU A 554 40.71 1.92 -1.33
CA LEU A 554 39.89 2.86 -0.57
C LEU A 554 39.92 2.62 0.95
N GLU A 555 40.43 1.47 1.42
CA GLU A 555 40.53 1.19 2.87
C GLU A 555 41.48 2.15 3.61
N LYS A 556 42.40 2.84 2.92
CA LYS A 556 43.36 3.76 3.56
C LYS A 556 42.82 5.17 3.80
N GLU A 557 41.66 5.54 3.26
CA GLU A 557 41.06 6.88 3.42
C GLU A 557 39.60 6.83 3.90
N ILE A 558 39.27 5.85 4.73
CA ILE A 558 37.95 5.82 5.39
C ILE A 558 37.91 6.94 6.43
N ILE A 559 37.32 8.07 6.07
CA ILE A 559 36.90 9.09 7.04
C ILE A 559 35.68 8.51 7.79
N PRO A 560 35.76 8.28 9.11
CA PRO A 560 34.62 7.80 9.89
C PRO A 560 33.42 8.74 9.72
N GLY A 561 32.26 8.21 9.33
CA GLY A 561 31.01 8.97 9.24
C GLY A 561 30.56 9.41 7.84
N LYS A 562 31.35 9.18 6.78
CA LYS A 562 30.84 9.34 5.40
C LYS A 562 30.22 8.02 4.89
N PRO A 563 29.03 8.05 4.26
CA PRO A 563 28.48 6.87 3.58
C PRO A 563 29.49 6.35 2.57
N LYS A 564 29.71 5.03 2.54
CA LYS A 564 30.50 4.41 1.46
C LYS A 564 29.81 4.78 0.15
N THR A 565 30.48 5.56 -0.70
CA THR A 565 29.99 5.80 -2.07
C THR A 565 29.81 4.43 -2.70
N THR A 566 28.57 4.11 -3.07
CA THR A 566 28.23 2.79 -3.58
C THR A 566 28.82 2.72 -4.98
N ASP A 567 29.75 1.81 -5.20
CA ASP A 567 30.30 1.58 -6.54
C ASP A 567 29.18 1.04 -7.44
N HIS A 568 28.53 1.94 -8.17
CA HIS A 568 27.38 1.65 -9.03
C HIS A 568 27.75 0.68 -10.15
N ILE A 569 29.02 0.68 -10.62
CA ILE A 569 29.53 -0.27 -11.61
C ILE A 569 29.59 -1.67 -11.02
N SER A 570 30.07 -1.79 -9.78
CA SER A 570 29.96 -3.05 -9.03
C SER A 570 28.50 -3.50 -8.90
N GLY A 571 27.57 -2.57 -8.67
CA GLY A 571 26.13 -2.85 -8.67
C GLY A 571 25.64 -3.47 -9.99
N ILE A 572 26.01 -2.88 -11.13
CA ILE A 572 25.64 -3.39 -12.46
C ILE A 572 26.24 -4.79 -12.70
N LEU A 573 27.53 -5.00 -12.39
CA LEU A 573 28.17 -6.30 -12.55
C LEU A 573 27.52 -7.37 -11.66
N ALA A 574 27.20 -7.05 -10.41
CA ALA A 574 26.49 -7.98 -9.52
C ALA A 574 25.12 -8.36 -10.07
N GLU A 575 24.40 -7.39 -10.64
CA GLU A 575 23.09 -7.61 -11.23
C GLU A 575 23.17 -8.50 -12.48
N ILE A 576 24.18 -8.29 -13.34
CA ILE A 576 24.45 -9.15 -14.51
C ILE A 576 24.74 -10.59 -14.04
N ILE A 577 25.64 -10.77 -13.07
CA ILE A 577 25.96 -12.10 -12.51
C ILE A 577 24.70 -12.74 -11.93
N HIS A 578 23.89 -11.98 -11.21
CA HIS A 578 22.67 -12.46 -10.58
C HIS A 578 21.64 -12.95 -11.61
N VAL A 579 21.36 -12.15 -12.65
CA VAL A 579 20.39 -12.53 -13.70
C VAL A 579 20.87 -13.74 -14.49
N LEU A 580 22.15 -13.81 -14.88
CA LEU A 580 22.72 -14.99 -15.52
C LEU A 580 22.58 -16.25 -14.65
N SER A 581 22.80 -16.10 -13.34
CA SER A 581 22.68 -17.19 -12.37
C SER A 581 21.23 -17.63 -12.14
N MET A 582 20.27 -16.69 -12.08
CA MET A 582 18.85 -16.99 -11.89
C MET A 582 18.24 -17.72 -13.08
N ALA A 583 18.67 -17.37 -14.29
CA ALA A 583 18.25 -18.04 -15.52
C ALA A 583 18.97 -19.38 -15.80
N ASN A 584 19.79 -19.86 -14.86
CA ASN A 584 20.65 -21.05 -15.03
C ASN A 584 21.45 -21.02 -16.34
N ALA A 585 22.00 -19.85 -16.69
CA ALA A 585 22.74 -19.63 -17.93
C ALA A 585 24.08 -20.38 -17.91
N ASP A 586 24.07 -21.64 -18.32
CA ASP A 586 25.23 -22.52 -18.28
C ASP A 586 25.92 -22.64 -19.65
N THR A 587 26.44 -21.52 -20.16
CA THR A 587 27.00 -21.43 -21.53
C THR A 587 28.50 -21.13 -21.51
N PRO A 588 29.26 -21.49 -22.56
CA PRO A 588 30.70 -21.24 -22.62
C PRO A 588 31.08 -19.76 -22.41
N SER A 589 30.25 -18.83 -22.88
CA SER A 589 30.46 -17.39 -22.67
C SER A 589 30.35 -16.99 -21.20
N VAL A 590 29.38 -17.52 -20.46
CA VAL A 590 29.24 -17.28 -19.01
C VAL A 590 30.43 -17.87 -18.25
N GLN A 591 30.88 -19.07 -18.63
CA GLN A 591 32.07 -19.69 -18.02
C GLN A 591 33.32 -18.85 -18.24
N GLN A 592 33.57 -18.40 -19.48
CA GLN A 592 34.72 -17.57 -19.80
C GLN A 592 34.70 -16.26 -19.01
N PHE A 593 33.51 -15.65 -18.87
CA PHE A 593 33.30 -14.46 -18.06
C PHE A 593 33.59 -14.71 -16.57
N TYR A 594 32.99 -15.73 -15.95
CA TYR A 594 33.26 -16.04 -14.55
C TYR A 594 34.74 -16.39 -14.31
N ASN A 595 35.40 -17.00 -15.29
CA ASN A 595 36.83 -17.29 -15.25
C ASN A 595 37.70 -16.01 -15.28
N SER A 596 37.32 -14.96 -16.02
CA SER A 596 38.06 -13.68 -15.99
C SER A 596 38.01 -13.04 -14.59
N LEU A 597 36.86 -13.16 -13.92
CA LEU A 597 36.64 -12.62 -12.58
C LEU A 597 37.37 -13.36 -11.46
N LEU A 598 37.79 -14.62 -11.66
CA LEU A 598 38.47 -15.40 -10.61
C LEU A 598 39.77 -14.76 -10.12
N SER A 599 40.47 -14.03 -10.99
CA SER A 599 41.69 -13.30 -10.63
C SER A 599 41.44 -12.19 -9.60
N LYS A 600 40.20 -11.71 -9.51
CA LYS A 600 39.73 -10.63 -8.62
C LYS A 600 38.97 -11.14 -7.40
N TRP A 601 38.90 -12.45 -7.21
CA TRP A 601 38.14 -13.07 -6.13
C TRP A 601 38.52 -12.52 -4.76
N ASP A 602 37.52 -12.03 -4.03
CA ASP A 602 37.70 -11.49 -2.69
C ASP A 602 37.74 -12.62 -1.65
N ASN A 603 38.93 -12.85 -1.07
CA ASN A 603 39.14 -13.87 -0.04
C ASN A 603 38.72 -13.41 1.37
N SER A 604 38.18 -12.19 1.52
CA SER A 604 37.86 -11.66 2.83
C SER A 604 36.62 -12.37 3.42
N PRO A 605 36.71 -12.97 4.62
CA PRO A 605 35.53 -13.53 5.31
C PRO A 605 34.49 -12.44 5.63
N SER A 606 34.91 -11.18 5.79
CA SER A 606 34.00 -10.04 5.97
C SER A 606 33.19 -9.70 4.71
N SER A 607 33.53 -10.29 3.55
CA SER A 607 32.70 -10.23 2.33
C SER A 607 31.42 -11.05 2.41
N LEU A 608 31.21 -11.84 3.48
CA LEU A 608 29.94 -12.51 3.71
C LEU A 608 28.79 -11.53 3.98
N ASP A 609 29.12 -10.37 4.57
CA ASP A 609 28.16 -9.32 4.91
C ASP A 609 28.20 -8.13 3.92
N ASN A 610 29.25 -8.04 3.09
CA ASN A 610 29.37 -7.02 2.05
C ASN A 610 29.07 -7.62 0.67
N TYR A 611 28.20 -6.98 -0.11
CA TYR A 611 27.83 -7.36 -1.49
C TYR A 611 28.99 -7.16 -2.49
N SER A 612 30.13 -7.82 -2.25
CA SER A 612 31.24 -7.86 -3.21
C SER A 612 30.80 -8.67 -4.42
N VAL A 613 30.84 -8.04 -5.59
CA VAL A 613 30.51 -8.65 -6.90
C VAL A 613 31.28 -9.95 -7.12
N VAL A 614 32.57 -9.93 -6.76
CA VAL A 614 33.54 -11.00 -6.95
C VAL A 614 33.73 -11.84 -5.67
N GLY A 615 32.85 -11.67 -4.69
CA GLY A 615 32.86 -12.43 -3.44
C GLY A 615 32.13 -13.77 -3.55
N ILE A 616 32.27 -14.57 -2.50
CA ILE A 616 31.66 -15.91 -2.43
C ILE A 616 30.13 -15.90 -2.51
N THR A 617 29.49 -14.83 -2.04
CA THR A 617 28.02 -14.70 -2.04
C THR A 617 27.48 -14.57 -3.46
N THR A 618 28.09 -13.69 -4.25
CA THR A 618 27.59 -13.32 -5.59
C THR A 618 28.21 -14.21 -6.65
N LEU A 619 29.51 -14.04 -6.95
CA LEU A 619 30.20 -14.84 -7.95
C LEU A 619 30.30 -16.31 -7.55
N GLY A 620 30.58 -16.62 -6.28
CA GLY A 620 30.63 -18.00 -5.81
C GLY A 620 29.29 -18.72 -5.91
N GLY A 621 28.21 -18.06 -5.48
CA GLY A 621 26.85 -18.55 -5.64
C GLY A 621 26.49 -18.78 -7.10
N ALA A 622 26.85 -17.83 -7.98
CA ALA A 622 26.61 -17.94 -9.41
C ALA A 622 27.37 -19.10 -10.08
N ILE A 623 28.65 -19.25 -9.77
CA ILE A 623 29.46 -20.40 -10.22
C ILE A 623 28.83 -21.72 -9.73
N GLY A 624 28.40 -21.78 -8.48
CA GLY A 624 27.78 -22.97 -7.92
C GLY A 624 26.49 -23.40 -8.62
N ARG A 625 25.81 -22.50 -9.34
CA ARG A 625 24.61 -22.82 -10.14
C ARG A 625 24.90 -23.26 -11.56
N LEU A 626 26.16 -23.20 -12.01
CA LEU A 626 26.54 -23.80 -13.28
C LEU A 626 26.38 -25.32 -13.18
N GLY A 627 25.85 -25.94 -14.22
CA GLY A 627 25.67 -27.38 -14.34
C GLY A 627 26.99 -28.10 -14.61
N GLU A 628 27.02 -29.00 -15.58
CA GLU A 628 28.21 -29.81 -15.89
C GLU A 628 29.43 -28.96 -16.27
N ASN A 629 29.17 -27.86 -16.95
CA ASN A 629 30.12 -26.87 -17.41
C ASN A 629 30.82 -26.11 -16.27
N GLY A 630 30.22 -26.07 -15.07
CA GLY A 630 30.80 -25.49 -13.87
C GLY A 630 31.99 -26.28 -13.31
N ARG A 631 32.17 -27.54 -13.71
CA ARG A 631 33.20 -28.43 -13.14
C ARG A 631 34.63 -27.90 -13.27
N GLN A 632 34.91 -27.08 -14.27
CA GLN A 632 36.24 -26.45 -14.44
C GLN A 632 36.63 -25.53 -13.27
N PHE A 633 35.66 -25.06 -12.48
CA PHE A 633 35.90 -24.20 -11.32
C PHE A 633 36.24 -24.98 -10.04
N ILE A 634 36.07 -26.31 -10.02
CA ILE A 634 36.33 -27.15 -8.84
C ILE A 634 37.76 -26.97 -8.30
N PRO A 635 38.83 -27.02 -9.12
CA PRO A 635 40.19 -26.84 -8.61
C PRO A 635 40.43 -25.48 -7.95
N PHE A 636 39.82 -24.42 -8.49
CA PHE A 636 39.88 -23.08 -7.90
C PHE A 636 39.17 -23.05 -6.55
N MET A 637 37.95 -23.60 -6.47
CA MET A 637 37.17 -23.61 -5.21
C MET A 637 37.83 -24.47 -4.13
N GLN A 638 38.42 -25.62 -4.52
CA GLN A 638 39.20 -26.45 -3.61
C GLN A 638 40.43 -25.71 -3.07
N LYS A 639 41.16 -24.98 -3.93
CA LYS A 639 42.27 -24.13 -3.47
C LYS A 639 41.79 -23.08 -2.45
N LYS A 640 40.67 -22.40 -2.72
CA LYS A 640 40.08 -21.43 -1.79
C LYS A 640 39.62 -22.05 -0.47
N LEU A 641 39.13 -23.29 -0.52
CA LEU A 641 38.74 -24.03 0.67
C LEU A 641 39.94 -24.34 1.56
N GLU A 642 41.05 -24.79 0.97
CA GLU A 642 42.29 -25.06 1.73
C GLU A 642 42.93 -23.78 2.28
N GLU A 643 42.92 -22.68 1.53
CA GLU A 643 43.33 -21.35 2.03
C GLU A 643 42.49 -20.93 3.26
N ALA A 644 41.17 -21.10 3.19
CA ALA A 644 40.27 -20.74 4.29
C ALA A 644 40.44 -21.64 5.53
N LYS A 645 40.61 -22.96 5.34
CA LYS A 645 40.90 -23.91 6.42
C LYS A 645 42.23 -23.58 7.11
N THR A 646 43.28 -23.30 6.32
CA THR A 646 44.60 -22.91 6.85
C THR A 646 44.50 -21.63 7.68
N LYS A 647 43.80 -20.62 7.14
CA LYS A 647 43.56 -19.36 7.85
C LYS A 647 42.79 -19.59 9.16
N ARG A 648 41.77 -20.44 9.14
CA ARG A 648 41.03 -20.79 10.36
C ARG A 648 41.91 -21.48 11.41
N GLN A 649 42.72 -22.46 11.02
CA GLN A 649 43.66 -23.14 11.93
C GLN A 649 44.69 -22.18 12.53
N TYR A 650 45.14 -21.19 11.75
CA TYR A 650 46.01 -20.12 12.26
C TYR A 650 45.27 -19.27 13.32
N MET A 651 44.04 -18.84 13.01
CA MET A 651 43.23 -18.01 13.91
C MET A 651 42.92 -18.72 15.23
N GLU A 652 42.76 -20.04 15.24
CA GLU A 652 42.55 -20.83 16.47
C GLU A 652 43.70 -20.72 17.48
N ARG A 653 44.93 -20.42 17.01
CA ARG A 653 46.16 -20.40 17.84
C ARG A 653 46.50 -19.07 18.52
N GLU A 654 45.88 -17.95 18.16
CA GLU A 654 46.20 -16.64 18.80
C GLU A 654 45.54 -16.53 20.20
N GLU A 655 45.42 -15.38 20.89
CA GLU A 655 44.59 -15.22 22.13
C GLU A 655 43.78 -13.91 22.10
N GLN A 656 42.43 -13.94 21.91
CA GLN A 656 41.49 -12.79 22.15
C GLN A 656 40.03 -13.06 21.73
N GLU A 657 39.07 -12.28 22.26
CA GLU A 657 37.63 -12.29 21.93
C GLU A 657 37.29 -11.93 20.47
N GLU A 658 38.09 -11.09 19.80
CA GLU A 658 37.89 -10.73 18.38
C GLU A 658 38.01 -11.96 17.44
N ARG A 659 38.66 -13.03 17.92
CA ARG A 659 38.73 -14.34 17.26
C ARG A 659 37.36 -14.92 16.98
N GLU A 660 36.45 -14.94 17.95
CA GLU A 660 35.24 -15.75 17.84
C GLU A 660 34.36 -15.28 16.67
N ARG A 661 34.29 -13.96 16.47
CA ARG A 661 33.59 -13.36 15.33
C ARG A 661 34.25 -13.73 14.01
N GLN A 662 35.59 -13.65 13.93
CA GLN A 662 36.34 -13.96 12.72
C GLN A 662 36.32 -15.45 12.37
N VAL A 663 36.44 -16.34 13.37
CA VAL A 663 36.32 -17.81 13.20
C VAL A 663 34.92 -18.17 12.72
N LYS A 664 33.87 -17.61 13.33
CA LYS A 664 32.49 -17.84 12.89
C LYS A 664 32.22 -17.36 11.47
N SER A 665 32.83 -16.24 11.07
CA SER A 665 32.79 -15.75 9.69
C SER A 665 33.53 -16.70 8.73
N LEU A 666 34.72 -17.19 9.11
CA LEU A 666 35.47 -18.19 8.35
C LEU A 666 34.72 -19.52 8.21
N ASP A 667 34.05 -20.00 9.26
CA ASP A 667 33.24 -21.21 9.22
C ASP A 667 32.13 -21.10 8.17
N LYS A 668 31.36 -20.00 8.19
CA LYS A 668 30.34 -19.71 7.17
C LYS A 668 30.93 -19.67 5.75
N TYR A 669 32.13 -19.11 5.61
CA TYR A 669 32.82 -19.02 4.31
C TYR A 669 33.22 -20.41 3.81
N ILE A 670 33.80 -21.24 4.68
CA ILE A 670 34.16 -22.64 4.41
C ILE A 670 32.92 -23.46 4.02
N GLU A 671 31.82 -23.32 4.75
CA GLU A 671 30.56 -24.01 4.46
C GLU A 671 30.01 -23.64 3.07
N ARG A 672 30.09 -22.37 2.68
CA ARG A 672 29.70 -21.92 1.34
C ARG A 672 30.58 -22.51 0.24
N LEU A 673 31.90 -22.57 0.44
CA LEU A 673 32.80 -23.20 -0.52
C LEU A 673 32.49 -24.68 -0.69
N LEU A 674 32.23 -25.39 0.40
CA LEU A 674 31.84 -26.81 0.37
C LEU A 674 30.53 -27.02 -0.38
N HIS A 675 29.52 -26.16 -0.14
CA HIS A 675 28.26 -26.19 -0.89
C HIS A 675 28.50 -25.95 -2.39
N ILE A 676 29.29 -24.94 -2.75
CA ILE A 676 29.62 -24.64 -4.15
C ILE A 676 30.33 -25.83 -4.81
N ILE A 677 31.36 -26.40 -4.16
CA ILE A 677 32.10 -27.56 -4.67
C ILE A 677 31.15 -28.75 -4.88
N ASP A 678 30.32 -29.07 -3.90
CA ASP A 678 29.36 -30.18 -4.02
C ASP A 678 28.34 -29.96 -5.14
N SER A 679 27.89 -28.72 -5.31
CA SER A 679 27.01 -28.31 -6.39
C SER A 679 27.65 -28.54 -7.77
N LEU A 680 28.90 -28.12 -7.94
CA LEU A 680 29.68 -28.32 -9.16
C LEU A 680 29.99 -29.80 -9.43
N GLU A 681 30.35 -30.57 -8.40
CA GLU A 681 30.59 -32.01 -8.51
C GLU A 681 29.34 -32.76 -8.97
N SER A 682 28.16 -32.34 -8.46
CA SER A 682 26.88 -32.93 -8.86
C SER A 682 26.57 -32.73 -10.35
N GLY A 683 27.07 -31.65 -10.96
CA GLY A 683 26.74 -31.23 -12.33
C GLY A 683 25.32 -30.69 -12.51
N THR A 684 24.56 -30.50 -11.42
CA THR A 684 23.15 -30.08 -11.47
C THR A 684 22.92 -28.60 -11.16
N GLY A 685 23.98 -27.86 -10.81
CA GLY A 685 23.83 -26.50 -10.28
C GLY A 685 23.18 -26.45 -8.89
N SER A 686 23.02 -27.60 -8.22
CA SER A 686 22.51 -27.70 -6.85
C SER A 686 23.36 -28.66 -6.00
N SER A 687 23.59 -28.30 -4.73
CA SER A 687 24.27 -29.19 -3.78
C SER A 687 23.31 -30.30 -3.31
N LYS A 688 23.79 -31.54 -3.31
CA LYS A 688 23.06 -32.70 -2.76
C LYS A 688 23.36 -32.91 -1.28
N LYS A 689 24.51 -32.44 -0.80
CA LYS A 689 24.99 -32.66 0.58
C LYS A 689 24.74 -31.48 1.52
N TYR A 690 24.50 -30.28 1.00
CA TYR A 690 24.36 -29.04 1.77
C TYR A 690 23.10 -28.28 1.31
N LYS A 691 22.29 -27.76 2.25
CA LYS A 691 21.14 -26.90 1.94
C LYS A 691 21.42 -25.46 2.39
N PHE A 692 21.07 -24.48 1.55
CA PHE A 692 21.14 -23.05 1.89
C PHE A 692 19.73 -22.50 2.12
N PHE A 693 19.51 -21.84 3.25
CA PHE A 693 18.31 -21.05 3.48
C PHE A 693 18.60 -19.58 3.15
N LYS A 694 17.70 -18.94 2.40
CA LYS A 694 17.71 -17.49 2.18
C LYS A 694 17.65 -16.84 3.58
N ASN A 695 18.69 -16.13 3.99
CA ASN A 695 18.79 -15.33 5.23
C ASN A 695 18.89 -16.05 6.60
N SER A 696 19.21 -17.35 6.69
CA SER A 696 19.44 -18.03 7.99
C SER A 696 20.71 -18.90 8.01
N ARG A 697 21.17 -19.28 9.22
CA ARG A 697 22.37 -20.10 9.42
C ARG A 697 22.26 -21.40 8.61
N PRO A 698 23.36 -21.88 7.99
CA PRO A 698 23.38 -23.19 7.35
C PRO A 698 22.93 -24.24 8.37
N THR A 699 21.86 -24.95 8.05
CA THR A 699 21.49 -26.17 8.78
C THR A 699 21.63 -27.31 7.80
N LYS A 700 22.61 -28.16 8.05
CA LYS A 700 22.67 -29.48 7.45
C LYS A 700 21.50 -30.28 8.01
N THR A 701 20.97 -31.22 7.23
CA THR A 701 20.12 -32.32 7.73
C THR A 701 20.97 -33.14 8.72
N GLY A 702 21.04 -32.71 9.98
CA GLY A 702 21.87 -33.29 11.04
C GLY A 702 22.97 -32.35 11.58
N THR A 703 23.16 -32.35 12.90
CA THR A 703 24.00 -31.43 13.70
C THR A 703 25.47 -31.25 13.28
N ASN A 704 25.99 -30.06 13.58
CA ASN A 704 27.31 -29.46 13.34
C ASN A 704 28.51 -30.44 13.22
N TRP A 705 28.96 -30.69 11.98
CA TRP A 705 29.96 -31.72 11.65
C TRP A 705 31.42 -31.21 11.61
N TYR A 706 31.64 -29.91 11.43
CA TYR A 706 33.00 -29.40 11.20
C TYR A 706 33.90 -29.54 12.44
N THR A 707 33.31 -29.49 13.64
CA THR A 707 33.99 -29.78 14.90
C THR A 707 34.32 -31.27 15.08
N GLN A 708 33.69 -32.17 14.31
CA GLN A 708 33.88 -33.63 14.43
C GLN A 708 34.96 -34.20 13.50
N GLN A 709 35.39 -33.50 12.44
CA GLN A 709 36.48 -33.97 11.55
C GLN A 709 37.86 -33.39 11.88
N MET A 710 37.93 -32.38 12.74
CA MET A 710 39.21 -31.87 13.28
C MET A 710 39.66 -32.60 14.55
N ASN A 711 38.78 -33.44 15.12
CA ASN A 711 39.12 -34.48 16.09
C ASN A 711 39.23 -35.82 15.37
#